data_AF-A0A1I6XFE8-F1
#
_entry.id   AF-A0A1I6XFE8-F1
#
_cell.length_a   1.000
_cell.length_b   1.000
_cell.length_c   1.000
_cell.angle_alpha   90.00
_cell.angle_beta   90.00
_cell.angle_gamma   90.00
#
_symmetry.space_group_name_H-M   'P 1'
#
loop_
_entity.id
_entity.type
_entity.pdbx_description
1 polymer ?
#
loop_
_entity_poly.entity_id
_entity_poly.type
_entity_poly.pdbx_seq_one_letter_code
_entity_poly.pdbx_strand_id
1 'polypeptide(L)'
;MAAAVGAGGAEMGQRSARVTGTAAAGPGTAGKSLTTEALAPEATWQPSFGVQGLDVSGHQPSVDWQQQWNLGARFAYVKATEGNYYSSETFASQYQGSRSVGMVRGAYHFAIPNWSSGADQARYFLQNGGGWSADGYTMPPVLDIEFNPYAGRTISGFYFGNTCYDMSAAQLTSWLRDFGNTMRSLTGRLPVIYTNTSWWRECTADATAFGDYPLWVAAYPSSPSDYAGSLPSSWSNYSIWQYSSMGTFAGDSNVWNGDYASLKRFASGYGVKGAIGAAWAALGGGGGKLGYPTSNEMCGLAGGGCYQRFQGGTIHYSPGTGAYATWGGIGATWGILGFEKGKLGYPVSNEICGLSGSGCYQRFQGGTIHYSPATGARATWGGIRTTWGALGFENGKLGYPASNEICGLTGGGCYQRFQGGTIHYSPATGAHATWGGIRTTWGALGNENGKLGYPASNEICGLTGGGCYQRFQGGTIHYSPATGARAVWGGIRTTWSALGYENGKLGYPVTNEMCGLTGGGCYQRFQGGTIHYSPATGARATWGGIRSTWGALGNEKGKLGYPVGNEICGLVNGGCYQGFQGGTIHWSPGTGAHATWGGIRAAWGALGYENGRLGYPTINEICGLVNGGCYQGFKGGTIHYAPGIGAFATSGPIQAAWSALGYEHGKLGYPVSSETCGLANGGCMQNFQGGTISHSAALGTKVSFK
;
A
#
# COMPACT_ATOMS: atom_id res chain seq x y z
N MET A 1 52.92 4.90 47.35
CA MET A 1 52.48 3.51 47.11
C MET A 1 52.85 3.02 45.71
N ALA A 2 52.48 3.71 44.62
CA ALA A 2 52.81 3.29 43.23
C ALA A 2 54.28 2.89 43.01
N ALA A 3 55.24 3.72 43.43
CA ALA A 3 56.65 3.40 43.30
C ALA A 3 57.11 2.20 44.16
N ALA A 4 56.38 1.89 45.23
CA ALA A 4 56.74 0.85 46.19
C ALA A 4 56.25 -0.56 45.79
N VAL A 5 55.22 -0.65 44.94
CA VAL A 5 54.73 -1.92 44.40
C VAL A 5 55.52 -2.41 43.18
N GLY A 6 56.45 -1.60 42.66
CA GLY A 6 57.35 -1.94 41.55
C GLY A 6 56.79 -1.57 40.18
N ALA A 7 57.67 -1.59 39.17
CA ALA A 7 57.29 -1.36 37.77
C ALA A 7 56.27 -2.42 37.33
N GLY A 8 55.16 -1.99 36.71
CA GLY A 8 54.04 -2.86 36.30
C GLY A 8 52.97 -3.14 37.36
N GLY A 9 53.30 -3.01 38.66
CA GLY A 9 52.40 -3.41 39.75
C GLY A 9 52.02 -4.89 39.69
N ALA A 10 50.86 -5.26 40.23
CA ALA A 10 50.27 -6.60 40.06
C ALA A 10 49.93 -6.90 38.60
N GLU A 11 49.82 -8.16 38.21
CA GLU A 11 49.28 -8.53 36.90
C GLU A 11 48.21 -9.60 37.04
N MET A 12 47.28 -9.63 36.09
CA MET A 12 46.22 -10.62 36.05
C MET A 12 46.81 -12.05 36.05
N GLY A 13 46.19 -12.97 36.79
CA GLY A 13 46.62 -14.37 36.88
C GLY A 13 47.69 -14.63 37.95
N GLN A 14 47.51 -14.14 39.19
CA GLN A 14 48.52 -14.19 40.27
C GLN A 14 48.99 -15.58 40.73
N ARG A 15 48.31 -16.66 40.30
CA ARG A 15 48.77 -18.06 40.51
C ARG A 15 49.11 -18.79 39.21
N SER A 16 49.22 -18.05 38.11
CA SER A 16 49.62 -18.61 36.84
C SER A 16 51.11 -18.92 36.83
N ALA A 17 51.51 -19.87 35.99
CA ALA A 17 52.90 -20.30 35.94
C ALA A 17 53.85 -19.20 35.40
N ARG A 18 53.32 -18.23 34.64
CA ARG A 18 54.05 -17.01 34.22
C ARG A 18 54.42 -16.17 35.43
N VAL A 19 53.47 -15.97 36.35
CA VAL A 19 53.67 -15.13 37.54
C VAL A 19 54.53 -15.84 38.59
N THR A 20 54.34 -17.16 38.80
CA THR A 20 55.07 -17.90 39.84
C THR A 20 56.48 -18.33 39.42
N GLY A 21 56.74 -18.50 38.12
CA GLY A 21 58.04 -18.95 37.60
C GLY A 21 59.17 -17.90 37.67
N THR A 22 58.82 -16.61 37.74
CA THR A 22 59.78 -15.50 37.85
C THR A 22 60.27 -15.28 39.29
N ALA A 23 59.66 -15.93 40.29
CA ALA A 23 59.96 -15.73 41.71
C ALA A 23 61.07 -16.65 42.30
N ALA A 24 61.66 -17.56 41.53
CA ALA A 24 62.65 -18.53 42.02
C ALA A 24 64.05 -18.32 41.42
N ALA A 25 64.79 -17.32 41.92
CA ALA A 25 66.25 -17.26 41.79
C ALA A 25 66.89 -16.88 43.14
N GLY A 26 66.94 -17.86 44.06
CA GLY A 26 67.84 -17.82 45.22
C GLY A 26 69.23 -18.35 44.83
N PRO A 27 70.33 -17.83 45.40
CA PRO A 27 71.67 -18.17 44.95
C PRO A 27 72.09 -19.54 45.52
N GLY A 28 72.48 -20.45 44.63
CA GLY A 28 73.28 -21.62 44.97
C GLY A 28 72.58 -22.96 44.81
N THR A 29 72.63 -23.54 43.62
CA THR A 29 73.16 -24.89 43.36
C THR A 29 73.08 -25.18 41.86
N ALA A 30 74.23 -25.53 41.29
CA ALA A 30 74.36 -25.81 39.87
C ALA A 30 73.79 -27.19 39.51
N GLY A 31 73.02 -27.22 38.42
CA GLY A 31 73.07 -28.30 37.44
C GLY A 31 72.14 -29.49 37.66
N LYS A 32 70.94 -29.41 37.08
CA LYS A 32 70.47 -30.42 36.11
C LYS A 32 69.83 -29.71 34.94
N SER A 33 70.53 -29.74 33.81
CA SER A 33 69.99 -29.38 32.50
C SER A 33 68.80 -30.29 32.21
N LEU A 34 67.61 -29.71 32.11
CA LEU A 34 66.44 -30.39 31.55
C LEU A 34 66.41 -30.09 30.06
N THR A 35 66.45 -31.18 29.30
CA THR A 35 66.43 -31.27 27.85
C THR A 35 65.22 -30.59 27.23
N THR A 36 65.44 -30.00 26.07
CA THR A 36 64.58 -29.11 25.27
C THR A 36 63.26 -29.72 24.74
N GLU A 37 62.76 -30.83 25.29
CA GLU A 37 61.67 -31.62 24.69
C GLU A 37 60.39 -31.75 25.54
N ALA A 38 60.24 -31.02 26.66
CA ALA A 38 59.02 -31.08 27.50
C ALA A 38 58.23 -29.76 27.64
N LEU A 39 58.64 -28.65 27.00
CA LEU A 39 57.95 -27.35 27.12
C LEU A 39 57.13 -26.93 25.88
N ALA A 40 57.09 -27.75 24.83
CA ALA A 40 56.53 -27.37 23.52
C ALA A 40 54.98 -27.49 23.35
N PRO A 41 54.23 -28.40 24.01
CA PRO A 41 52.80 -28.55 23.68
C PRO A 41 51.89 -27.48 24.30
N GLU A 42 52.20 -26.94 25.48
CA GLU A 42 51.34 -25.93 26.14
C GLU A 42 51.48 -24.53 25.54
N ALA A 43 52.64 -24.17 24.97
CA ALA A 43 52.89 -22.81 24.47
C ALA A 43 52.15 -22.48 23.15
N THR A 44 51.66 -23.48 22.42
CA THR A 44 51.07 -23.31 21.07
C THR A 44 49.59 -23.69 20.98
N TRP A 45 49.03 -24.29 22.02
CA TRP A 45 47.63 -24.71 22.02
C TRP A 45 46.66 -23.52 22.20
N GLN A 46 45.53 -23.57 21.50
CA GLN A 46 44.42 -22.62 21.63
C GLN A 46 43.09 -23.40 21.58
N PRO A 47 42.03 -22.94 22.28
CA PRO A 47 40.70 -23.51 22.15
C PRO A 47 40.21 -23.51 20.70
N SER A 48 39.50 -24.57 20.29
CA SER A 48 39.04 -24.73 18.90
C SER A 48 37.83 -23.86 18.54
N PHE A 49 37.26 -23.18 19.55
CA PHE A 49 36.09 -22.33 19.43
C PHE A 49 36.42 -20.87 19.74
N GLY A 50 35.43 -20.01 19.49
CA GLY A 50 35.45 -18.65 19.96
C GLY A 50 36.39 -17.73 19.18
N VAL A 51 36.48 -16.50 19.65
CA VAL A 51 37.40 -15.51 19.09
C VAL A 51 38.62 -15.44 20.00
N GLN A 52 39.82 -15.55 19.45
CA GLN A 52 41.05 -15.49 20.23
C GLN A 52 41.40 -14.04 20.60
N GLY A 53 42.01 -13.87 21.77
CA GLY A 53 42.45 -12.58 22.28
C GLY A 53 43.51 -12.72 23.36
N LEU A 54 43.90 -11.58 23.92
CA LEU A 54 44.94 -11.51 24.93
C LEU A 54 44.66 -10.44 25.96
N ASP A 55 45.38 -10.49 27.08
CA ASP A 55 45.45 -9.37 28.01
C ASP A 55 46.89 -9.06 28.38
N VAL A 56 47.19 -7.77 28.54
CA VAL A 56 48.55 -7.27 28.76
C VAL A 56 48.60 -6.22 29.87
N SER A 57 49.77 -6.08 30.47
CA SER A 57 50.04 -5.17 31.56
C SER A 57 51.39 -4.46 31.37
N GLY A 58 51.84 -3.70 32.37
CA GLY A 58 53.19 -3.10 32.38
C GLY A 58 54.33 -4.11 32.35
N HIS A 59 54.06 -5.41 32.57
CA HIS A 59 55.05 -6.48 32.46
C HIS A 59 55.37 -6.88 31.01
N GLN A 60 54.59 -6.38 30.04
CA GLN A 60 54.93 -6.43 28.61
C GLN A 60 55.29 -5.00 28.14
N PRO A 61 56.54 -4.55 28.35
CA PRO A 61 56.92 -3.15 28.11
C PRO A 61 56.74 -2.71 26.65
N SER A 62 56.77 -3.65 25.71
CA SER A 62 56.38 -3.46 24.32
C SER A 62 55.60 -4.67 23.80
N VAL A 63 54.64 -4.42 22.91
CA VAL A 63 53.81 -5.46 22.28
C VAL A 63 53.79 -5.23 20.78
N ASP A 64 54.22 -6.21 20.00
CA ASP A 64 54.04 -6.20 18.54
C ASP A 64 52.59 -6.61 18.21
N TRP A 65 51.72 -5.60 18.12
CA TRP A 65 50.30 -5.77 17.87
C TRP A 65 49.99 -6.41 16.51
N GLN A 66 50.81 -6.14 15.49
CA GLN A 66 50.58 -6.71 14.16
C GLN A 66 50.92 -8.21 14.19
N GLN A 67 51.97 -8.60 14.91
CA GLN A 67 52.27 -10.00 15.16
C GLN A 67 51.12 -10.69 15.91
N GLN A 68 50.57 -10.07 16.97
CA GLN A 68 49.44 -10.66 17.72
C GLN A 68 48.21 -10.86 16.82
N TRP A 69 47.91 -9.88 15.96
CA TRP A 69 46.84 -9.98 14.96
C TRP A 69 47.07 -11.13 13.98
N ASN A 70 48.30 -11.29 13.50
CA ASN A 70 48.69 -12.35 12.56
C ASN A 70 48.61 -13.75 13.21
N LEU A 71 48.83 -13.84 14.52
CA LEU A 71 48.61 -15.05 15.32
C LEU A 71 47.14 -15.38 15.58
N GLY A 72 46.21 -14.52 15.14
CA GLY A 72 44.77 -14.77 15.21
C GLY A 72 44.01 -13.98 16.28
N ALA A 73 44.69 -13.20 17.12
CA ALA A 73 44.01 -12.38 18.13
C ALA A 73 43.12 -11.31 17.47
N ARG A 74 41.93 -11.09 18.02
CA ARG A 74 40.97 -10.08 17.56
C ARG A 74 40.42 -9.21 18.68
N PHE A 75 40.75 -9.51 19.93
CA PHE A 75 40.51 -8.61 21.04
C PHE A 75 41.65 -8.54 22.05
N ALA A 76 41.74 -7.44 22.79
CA ALA A 76 42.71 -7.24 23.86
C ALA A 76 42.08 -6.58 25.10
N TYR A 77 42.51 -6.96 26.31
CA TYR A 77 42.32 -6.16 27.53
C TYR A 77 43.67 -5.63 28.03
N VAL A 78 43.69 -4.39 28.51
CA VAL A 78 44.94 -3.72 28.94
C VAL A 78 44.81 -3.22 30.37
N LYS A 79 45.80 -3.52 31.23
CA LYS A 79 45.80 -3.00 32.61
C LYS A 79 45.86 -1.48 32.59
N ALA A 80 44.85 -0.83 33.16
CA ALA A 80 44.86 0.62 33.34
C ALA A 80 45.34 1.01 34.74
N THR A 81 44.83 0.34 35.77
CA THR A 81 45.00 0.78 37.16
C THR A 81 45.05 -0.37 38.15
N GLU A 82 45.54 -0.09 39.36
CA GLU A 82 45.52 -0.97 40.52
C GLU A 82 45.35 -0.14 41.79
N GLY A 83 44.45 -0.56 42.67
CA GLY A 83 44.05 0.25 43.81
C GLY A 83 43.63 1.66 43.37
N ASN A 84 43.64 2.63 44.29
CA ASN A 84 43.48 4.04 43.89
C ASN A 84 44.82 4.80 43.88
N TYR A 85 45.93 4.09 43.62
CA TYR A 85 47.28 4.66 43.69
C TYR A 85 48.14 4.38 42.46
N TYR A 86 47.89 3.33 41.67
CA TYR A 86 48.72 2.96 40.53
C TYR A 86 47.96 3.12 39.21
N SER A 87 48.58 3.80 38.25
CA SER A 87 48.17 3.88 36.85
C SER A 87 49.30 3.35 35.96
N SER A 88 48.98 2.50 35.00
CA SER A 88 49.98 1.90 34.10
C SER A 88 50.54 2.92 33.09
N GLU A 89 51.86 3.10 33.10
CA GLU A 89 52.56 3.98 32.16
C GLU A 89 52.48 3.49 30.70
N THR A 90 52.31 2.17 30.50
CA THR A 90 52.16 1.55 29.17
C THR A 90 50.72 1.47 28.69
N PHE A 91 49.73 1.84 29.52
CA PHE A 91 48.30 1.69 29.19
C PHE A 91 47.96 2.36 27.86
N ALA A 92 48.36 3.63 27.68
CA ALA A 92 47.99 4.39 26.49
C ALA A 92 48.55 3.77 25.20
N SER A 93 49.81 3.33 25.19
CA SER A 93 50.45 2.74 24.02
C SER A 93 49.86 1.35 23.70
N GLN A 94 49.60 0.53 24.72
CA GLN A 94 49.01 -0.80 24.55
C GLN A 94 47.54 -0.73 24.12
N TYR A 95 46.76 0.16 24.74
CA TYR A 95 45.34 0.33 24.45
C TYR A 95 45.11 0.89 23.03
N GLN A 96 45.92 1.86 22.59
CA GLN A 96 45.81 2.36 21.21
C GLN A 96 46.47 1.44 20.19
N GLY A 97 47.59 0.80 20.53
CA GLY A 97 48.29 -0.12 19.63
C GLY A 97 47.43 -1.31 19.20
N SER A 98 46.70 -1.93 20.14
CA SER A 98 45.74 -3.01 19.85
C SER A 98 44.61 -2.53 18.92
N ARG A 99 44.10 -1.30 19.11
CA ARG A 99 43.08 -0.73 18.24
C ARG A 99 43.58 -0.45 16.83
N SER A 100 44.80 0.07 16.69
CA SER A 100 45.39 0.44 15.41
C SER A 100 45.51 -0.73 14.44
N VAL A 101 45.69 -1.95 14.94
CA VAL A 101 45.68 -3.19 14.13
C VAL A 101 44.30 -3.80 13.93
N GLY A 102 43.26 -3.20 14.52
CA GLY A 102 41.86 -3.58 14.28
C GLY A 102 41.19 -4.34 15.42
N MET A 103 41.85 -4.60 16.55
CA MET A 103 41.27 -5.37 17.66
C MET A 103 40.16 -4.63 18.42
N VAL A 104 39.15 -5.37 18.85
CA VAL A 104 38.23 -4.91 19.91
C VAL A 104 39.03 -4.83 21.21
N ARG A 105 38.89 -3.77 21.99
CA ARG A 105 39.75 -3.55 23.16
C ARG A 105 38.94 -3.19 24.40
N GLY A 106 39.50 -3.50 25.56
CA GLY A 106 38.98 -3.06 26.85
C GLY A 106 40.12 -2.78 27.81
N ALA A 107 39.77 -2.28 28.99
CA ALA A 107 40.73 -2.04 30.04
C ALA A 107 40.32 -2.82 31.29
N TYR A 108 41.30 -3.16 32.13
CA TYR A 108 41.05 -3.79 33.42
C TYR A 108 41.71 -3.04 34.57
N HIS A 109 41.16 -3.27 35.76
CA HIS A 109 41.62 -2.72 37.03
C HIS A 109 41.86 -3.83 38.03
N PHE A 110 43.07 -3.88 38.58
CA PHE A 110 43.44 -4.86 39.61
C PHE A 110 43.00 -4.39 40.99
N ALA A 111 42.10 -5.15 41.62
CA ALA A 111 41.50 -4.79 42.89
C ALA A 111 42.45 -4.98 44.07
N ILE A 112 42.47 -4.01 44.98
CA ILE A 112 43.08 -4.14 46.31
C ILE A 112 42.02 -3.79 47.37
N PRO A 113 41.11 -4.73 47.72
CA PRO A 113 39.91 -4.40 48.49
C PRO A 113 40.14 -3.83 49.88
N ASN A 114 41.21 -4.26 50.57
CA ASN A 114 41.53 -3.79 51.92
C ASN A 114 42.21 -2.41 51.95
N TRP A 115 42.58 -1.86 50.80
CA TRP A 115 43.24 -0.57 50.69
C TRP A 115 42.25 0.62 50.65
N SER A 116 41.16 0.50 49.88
CA SER A 116 40.14 1.55 49.73
C SER A 116 38.80 0.99 49.28
N SER A 117 37.73 1.78 49.28
CA SER A 117 36.39 1.33 48.90
C SER A 117 36.28 0.92 47.42
N GLY A 118 35.29 0.09 47.10
CA GLY A 118 35.01 -0.32 45.73
C GLY A 118 34.63 0.87 44.85
N ALA A 119 33.86 1.81 45.40
CA ALA A 119 33.51 3.05 44.71
C ALA A 119 34.74 3.91 44.38
N ASP A 120 35.71 4.04 45.30
CA ASP A 120 36.90 4.85 45.06
C ASP A 120 37.81 4.24 43.98
N GLN A 121 37.98 2.92 44.00
CA GLN A 121 38.73 2.22 42.96
C GLN A 121 38.01 2.27 41.62
N ALA A 122 36.68 2.17 41.59
CA ALA A 122 35.92 2.33 40.36
C ALA A 122 36.06 3.73 39.75
N ARG A 123 35.96 4.79 40.57
CA ARG A 123 36.18 6.18 40.11
C ARG A 123 37.60 6.38 39.61
N TYR A 124 38.60 5.87 40.33
CA TYR A 124 40.00 5.98 39.93
C TYR A 124 40.26 5.26 38.60
N PHE A 125 39.70 4.07 38.41
CA PHE A 125 39.81 3.34 37.15
C PHE A 125 39.21 4.13 35.98
N LEU A 126 37.98 4.65 36.15
CA LEU A 126 37.32 5.39 35.07
C LEU A 126 38.05 6.69 34.69
N GLN A 127 38.73 7.33 35.64
CA GLN A 127 39.54 8.53 35.39
C GLN A 127 40.84 8.24 34.62
N ASN A 128 41.36 7.02 34.71
CA ASN A 128 42.71 6.68 34.24
C ASN A 128 42.72 5.59 33.15
N GLY A 129 41.56 5.21 32.59
CA GLY A 129 41.50 4.15 31.60
C GLY A 129 40.26 4.13 30.71
N GLY A 130 40.33 3.36 29.63
CA GLY A 130 39.21 2.81 28.88
C GLY A 130 38.48 3.71 27.87
N GLY A 131 38.49 5.04 27.98
CA GLY A 131 37.89 5.94 26.98
C GLY A 131 36.43 5.56 26.63
N TRP A 132 35.66 5.24 27.67
CA TRP A 132 34.44 4.44 27.63
C TRP A 132 33.41 4.94 26.62
N SER A 133 33.16 4.14 25.59
CA SER A 133 32.21 4.46 24.53
C SER A 133 31.49 3.23 24.02
N ALA A 134 30.35 3.46 23.37
CA ALA A 134 29.52 2.45 22.72
C ALA A 134 29.83 2.33 21.21
N ASP A 135 31.12 2.36 20.85
CA ASP A 135 31.61 2.37 19.46
C ASP A 135 31.69 0.97 18.82
N GLY A 136 31.35 -0.08 19.59
CA GLY A 136 31.50 -1.47 19.19
C GLY A 136 32.94 -1.96 19.21
N TYR A 137 33.91 -1.17 19.65
CA TYR A 137 35.32 -1.52 19.79
C TYR A 137 35.85 -1.32 21.21
N THR A 138 35.09 -0.66 22.09
CA THR A 138 35.38 -0.47 23.51
C THR A 138 34.49 -1.37 24.37
N MET A 139 35.10 -2.43 24.90
CA MET A 139 34.44 -3.39 25.78
C MET A 139 34.14 -2.80 27.17
N PRO A 140 33.21 -3.40 27.94
CA PRO A 140 32.96 -3.01 29.32
C PRO A 140 34.24 -3.03 30.18
N PRO A 141 34.32 -2.19 31.24
CA PRO A 141 35.42 -2.21 32.19
C PRO A 141 35.55 -3.60 32.85
N VAL A 142 36.77 -4.07 33.09
CA VAL A 142 37.00 -5.31 33.85
C VAL A 142 37.45 -4.98 35.27
N LEU A 143 36.79 -5.60 36.24
CA LEU A 143 37.26 -5.73 37.62
C LEU A 143 38.04 -7.04 37.73
N ASP A 144 39.34 -6.93 37.94
CA ASP A 144 40.22 -8.05 38.24
C ASP A 144 40.27 -8.25 39.76
N ILE A 145 39.65 -9.33 40.23
CA ILE A 145 39.58 -9.70 41.64
C ILE A 145 39.97 -11.17 41.81
N GLU A 146 41.13 -11.38 42.42
CA GLU A 146 41.75 -12.68 42.53
C GLU A 146 42.69 -12.79 43.74
N PHE A 147 43.58 -13.78 43.73
CA PHE A 147 44.56 -14.00 44.78
C PHE A 147 45.35 -12.71 45.08
N ASN A 148 45.43 -12.35 46.35
CA ASN A 148 46.14 -11.15 46.77
C ASN A 148 47.64 -11.23 46.36
N PRO A 149 48.13 -10.35 45.46
CA PRO A 149 49.51 -10.36 44.97
C PRO A 149 50.53 -10.01 46.06
N TYR A 150 50.06 -9.41 47.16
CA TYR A 150 50.89 -8.91 48.24
C TYR A 150 50.60 -9.64 49.56
N ALA A 151 50.05 -10.86 49.49
CA ALA A 151 49.70 -11.64 50.67
C ALA A 151 50.89 -11.76 51.66
N GLY A 152 50.65 -11.42 52.92
CA GLY A 152 51.62 -11.45 54.00
C GLY A 152 52.66 -10.32 54.00
N ARG A 153 52.58 -9.37 53.07
CA ARG A 153 53.58 -8.29 52.93
C ARG A 153 53.11 -6.98 53.57
N THR A 154 54.06 -6.25 54.14
CA THR A 154 53.91 -4.84 54.50
C THR A 154 54.70 -3.99 53.51
N ILE A 155 54.03 -3.12 52.76
CA ILE A 155 54.66 -2.23 51.78
C ILE A 155 54.31 -0.80 52.16
N SER A 156 55.34 0.06 52.27
CA SER A 156 55.18 1.47 52.69
C SER A 156 54.32 1.65 53.96
N GLY A 157 54.49 0.76 54.95
CA GLY A 157 53.79 0.82 56.24
C GLY A 157 52.35 0.27 56.23
N PHE A 158 51.84 -0.21 55.10
CA PHE A 158 50.52 -0.84 55.00
C PHE A 158 50.65 -2.36 54.89
N TYR A 159 49.94 -3.10 55.73
CA TYR A 159 49.88 -4.56 55.66
C TYR A 159 48.78 -4.99 54.70
N PHE A 160 49.13 -5.75 53.66
CA PHE A 160 48.21 -6.15 52.60
C PHE A 160 47.34 -7.37 52.93
N GLY A 161 47.49 -7.95 54.12
CA GLY A 161 46.65 -9.06 54.58
C GLY A 161 46.97 -10.40 53.92
N ASN A 162 46.08 -11.37 54.09
CA ASN A 162 46.21 -12.73 53.56
C ASN A 162 45.74 -12.85 52.09
N THR A 163 45.57 -14.09 51.60
CA THR A 163 45.11 -14.40 50.23
C THR A 163 43.74 -13.81 49.88
N CYS A 164 42.91 -13.54 50.89
CA CYS A 164 41.60 -12.89 50.82
C CYS A 164 41.64 -11.46 51.38
N TYR A 165 42.82 -10.81 51.34
CA TYR A 165 43.03 -9.41 51.76
C TYR A 165 42.72 -9.12 53.24
N ASP A 166 42.73 -10.14 54.11
CA ASP A 166 42.24 -10.06 55.51
C ASP A 166 40.78 -9.60 55.65
N MET A 167 39.97 -9.87 54.64
CA MET A 167 38.55 -9.54 54.64
C MET A 167 37.71 -10.81 54.74
N SER A 168 36.59 -10.72 55.46
CA SER A 168 35.57 -11.78 55.43
C SER A 168 34.87 -11.83 54.07
N ALA A 169 34.28 -12.98 53.74
CA ALA A 169 33.48 -13.16 52.54
C ALA A 169 32.38 -12.11 52.36
N ALA A 170 31.72 -11.70 53.46
CA ALA A 170 30.70 -10.66 53.44
C ALA A 170 31.27 -9.28 53.10
N GLN A 171 32.43 -8.92 53.66
CA GLN A 171 33.10 -7.66 53.37
C GLN A 171 33.57 -7.60 51.90
N LEU A 172 34.17 -8.67 51.38
CA LEU A 172 34.57 -8.76 49.98
C LEU A 172 33.37 -8.67 49.04
N THR A 173 32.30 -9.40 49.33
CA THR A 173 31.06 -9.35 48.54
C THR A 173 30.44 -7.95 48.53
N SER A 174 30.42 -7.26 49.67
CA SER A 174 29.94 -5.87 49.76
C SER A 174 30.82 -4.93 48.94
N TRP A 175 32.14 -5.10 48.99
CA TRP A 175 33.10 -4.29 48.24
C TRP A 175 32.92 -4.47 46.72
N LEU A 176 32.73 -5.71 46.26
CA LEU A 176 32.47 -6.05 44.86
C LEU A 176 31.19 -5.36 44.34
N ARG A 177 30.13 -5.34 45.15
CA ARG A 177 28.88 -4.65 44.82
C ARG A 177 29.06 -3.15 44.75
N ASP A 178 29.79 -2.57 45.69
CA ASP A 178 30.06 -1.14 45.71
C ASP A 178 30.81 -0.69 44.45
N PHE A 179 31.84 -1.44 44.04
CA PHE A 179 32.56 -1.21 42.78
C PHE A 179 31.62 -1.34 41.57
N GLY A 180 30.88 -2.44 41.46
CA GLY A 180 30.03 -2.71 40.29
C GLY A 180 28.85 -1.75 40.15
N ASN A 181 28.22 -1.37 41.26
CA ASN A 181 27.15 -0.36 41.28
C ASN A 181 27.69 1.00 40.86
N THR A 182 28.87 1.38 41.35
CA THR A 182 29.54 2.63 40.97
C THR A 182 29.84 2.64 39.46
N MET A 183 30.41 1.56 38.92
CA MET A 183 30.64 1.39 37.48
C MET A 183 29.37 1.52 36.64
N ARG A 184 28.29 0.84 37.05
CA ARG A 184 27.00 0.92 36.35
C ARG A 184 26.42 2.32 36.38
N SER A 185 26.55 3.03 37.50
CA SER A 185 26.05 4.40 37.61
C SER A 185 26.80 5.38 36.71
N LEU A 186 28.12 5.20 36.54
CA LEU A 186 28.98 6.11 35.78
C LEU A 186 29.09 5.79 34.29
N THR A 187 28.92 4.52 33.90
CA THR A 187 29.10 4.06 32.50
C THR A 187 27.84 3.48 31.87
N GLY A 188 26.80 3.23 32.67
CA GLY A 188 25.63 2.45 32.25
C GLY A 188 25.88 0.94 32.11
N ARG A 189 27.11 0.46 32.39
CA ARG A 189 27.52 -0.95 32.21
C ARG A 189 28.03 -1.52 33.53
N LEU A 190 27.65 -2.76 33.83
CA LEU A 190 28.32 -3.54 34.88
C LEU A 190 29.72 -3.94 34.40
N PRO A 191 30.72 -4.00 35.29
CA PRO A 191 32.04 -4.47 34.92
C PRO A 191 32.01 -5.97 34.64
N VAL A 192 32.90 -6.43 33.79
CA VAL A 192 33.27 -7.84 33.70
C VAL A 192 34.01 -8.21 34.98
N ILE A 193 33.68 -9.32 35.63
CA ILE A 193 34.46 -9.84 36.75
C ILE A 193 35.46 -10.84 36.19
N TYR A 194 36.74 -10.51 36.28
CA TYR A 194 37.82 -11.49 36.15
C TYR A 194 38.07 -12.13 37.51
N THR A 195 38.07 -13.47 37.56
CA THR A 195 38.40 -14.20 38.79
C THR A 195 38.78 -15.66 38.53
N ASN A 196 39.40 -16.30 39.52
CA ASN A 196 39.62 -17.75 39.55
C ASN A 196 38.49 -18.44 40.35
N THR A 197 37.95 -19.55 39.85
CA THR A 197 36.87 -20.28 40.55
C THR A 197 37.24 -20.68 41.98
N SER A 198 38.47 -21.15 42.22
CA SER A 198 38.90 -21.55 43.56
C SER A 198 39.01 -20.36 44.51
N TRP A 199 39.54 -19.23 44.04
CA TRP A 199 39.61 -18.00 44.84
C TRP A 199 38.21 -17.47 45.16
N TRP A 200 37.30 -17.44 44.18
CA TRP A 200 35.93 -16.98 44.43
C TRP A 200 35.22 -17.83 45.48
N ARG A 201 35.34 -19.16 45.39
CA ARG A 201 34.77 -20.09 46.38
C ARG A 201 35.35 -19.89 47.77
N GLU A 202 36.67 -19.73 47.87
CA GLU A 202 37.38 -19.54 49.14
C GLU A 202 37.09 -18.17 49.77
N CYS A 203 37.35 -17.10 49.03
CA CYS A 203 37.38 -15.74 49.58
C CYS A 203 36.01 -15.04 49.59
N THR A 204 35.05 -15.49 48.78
CA THR A 204 33.67 -14.92 48.79
C THR A 204 32.64 -15.87 49.36
N ALA A 205 33.04 -17.05 49.85
CA ALA A 205 32.15 -18.15 50.22
C ALA A 205 31.20 -18.53 49.06
N ASP A 206 31.75 -18.55 47.84
CA ASP A 206 31.03 -18.80 46.59
C ASP A 206 29.80 -17.90 46.39
N ALA A 207 29.98 -16.60 46.62
CA ALA A 207 28.89 -15.63 46.66
C ALA A 207 27.96 -15.74 45.45
N THR A 208 26.65 -15.78 45.70
CA THR A 208 25.59 -15.85 44.69
C THR A 208 25.12 -14.44 44.26
N ALA A 209 24.26 -14.39 43.24
CA ALA A 209 23.61 -13.19 42.69
C ALA A 209 24.51 -12.25 41.86
N PHE A 210 25.71 -12.65 41.42
CA PHE A 210 26.52 -11.88 40.46
C PHE A 210 26.32 -12.29 39.00
N GLY A 211 25.32 -13.13 38.70
CA GLY A 211 25.07 -13.65 37.36
C GLY A 211 24.70 -12.61 36.30
N ASP A 212 24.43 -11.36 36.69
CA ASP A 212 24.24 -10.22 35.79
C ASP A 212 25.57 -9.54 35.36
N TYR A 213 26.68 -9.86 36.02
CA TYR A 213 28.03 -9.45 35.62
C TYR A 213 28.57 -10.42 34.58
N PRO A 214 29.17 -9.96 33.47
CA PRO A 214 29.91 -10.82 32.57
C PRO A 214 31.08 -11.48 33.32
N LEU A 215 31.27 -12.78 33.16
CA LEU A 215 32.37 -13.51 33.78
C LEU A 215 33.54 -13.66 32.81
N TRP A 216 34.74 -13.32 33.29
CA TRP A 216 36.02 -13.71 32.70
C TRP A 216 36.69 -14.70 33.65
N VAL A 217 36.62 -15.98 33.34
CA VAL A 217 37.15 -17.03 34.23
C VAL A 217 38.61 -17.33 33.92
N ALA A 218 39.43 -17.41 34.96
CA ALA A 218 40.81 -17.87 34.89
C ALA A 218 40.88 -19.36 35.20
N ALA A 219 41.25 -20.17 34.21
CA ALA A 219 41.39 -21.62 34.38
C ALA A 219 42.42 -22.16 33.39
N TYR A 220 43.50 -22.75 33.89
CA TYR A 220 44.60 -23.27 33.07
C TYR A 220 44.59 -24.80 33.11
N PRO A 221 44.07 -25.48 32.07
CA PRO A 221 44.04 -26.93 32.06
C PRO A 221 45.45 -27.48 31.86
N SER A 222 45.80 -28.55 32.58
CA SER A 222 47.13 -29.21 32.48
C SER A 222 47.35 -29.99 31.18
N SER A 223 46.39 -29.91 30.24
CA SER A 223 46.41 -30.52 28.92
C SER A 223 45.37 -29.83 28.02
N PRO A 224 45.58 -29.76 26.69
CA PRO A 224 44.61 -29.21 25.73
C PRO A 224 43.15 -29.62 25.98
N SER A 225 42.25 -28.64 26.14
CA SER A 225 40.82 -28.89 26.42
C SER A 225 39.96 -27.70 26.01
N ASP A 226 38.77 -27.92 25.43
CA ASP A 226 37.81 -26.84 25.17
C ASP A 226 36.88 -26.55 26.37
N TYR A 227 37.26 -26.99 27.57
CA TYR A 227 36.47 -26.87 28.78
C TYR A 227 37.20 -26.09 29.88
N ALA A 228 36.64 -24.94 30.26
CA ALA A 228 37.19 -24.05 31.29
C ALA A 228 37.05 -24.56 32.74
N GLY A 229 36.49 -25.76 32.96
CA GLY A 229 36.23 -26.29 34.29
C GLY A 229 34.93 -25.78 34.92
N SER A 230 34.73 -26.11 36.20
CA SER A 230 33.57 -25.64 36.95
C SER A 230 33.63 -24.14 37.18
N LEU A 231 32.49 -23.47 37.07
CA LEU A 231 32.36 -22.03 37.34
C LEU A 231 31.97 -21.75 38.81
N PRO A 232 32.16 -20.52 39.30
CA PRO A 232 31.57 -20.11 40.57
C PRO A 232 30.04 -20.09 40.49
N SER A 233 29.35 -20.32 41.61
CA SER A 233 27.90 -20.58 41.64
C SER A 233 27.02 -19.43 41.15
N SER A 234 27.56 -18.21 41.08
CA SER A 234 26.86 -17.06 40.50
C SER A 234 26.62 -17.18 38.99
N TRP A 235 27.41 -17.98 38.26
CA TRP A 235 27.39 -18.00 36.80
C TRP A 235 27.11 -19.39 36.23
N SER A 236 26.18 -19.45 35.29
CA SER A 236 25.92 -20.64 34.48
C SER A 236 26.77 -20.70 33.21
N ASN A 237 27.47 -19.61 32.86
CA ASN A 237 28.34 -19.50 31.70
C ASN A 237 29.37 -18.36 31.88
N TYR A 238 30.44 -18.35 31.08
CA TYR A 238 31.42 -17.26 31.01
C TYR A 238 31.37 -16.52 29.67
N SER A 239 31.77 -15.25 29.68
CA SER A 239 31.96 -14.43 28.47
C SER A 239 33.36 -14.57 27.89
N ILE A 240 34.37 -14.61 28.76
CA ILE A 240 35.78 -14.78 28.39
C ILE A 240 36.38 -15.88 29.25
N TRP A 241 37.28 -16.66 28.66
CA TRP A 241 38.10 -17.62 29.38
C TRP A 241 39.57 -17.30 29.14
N GLN A 242 40.32 -17.06 30.22
CA GLN A 242 41.78 -17.04 30.19
C GLN A 242 42.28 -18.48 30.35
N TYR A 243 42.75 -19.05 29.24
CA TYR A 243 43.05 -20.48 29.13
C TYR A 243 44.53 -20.81 29.24
N SER A 244 45.40 -19.82 29.07
CA SER A 244 46.85 -20.01 29.15
C SER A 244 47.56 -18.74 29.60
N SER A 245 48.52 -18.89 30.50
CA SER A 245 49.44 -17.83 30.89
C SER A 245 50.80 -17.91 30.18
N MET A 246 51.08 -18.93 29.38
CA MET A 246 52.42 -19.12 28.79
C MET A 246 52.48 -18.86 27.29
N GLY A 247 51.34 -18.64 26.64
CA GLY A 247 51.28 -18.43 25.20
C GLY A 247 49.94 -18.90 24.62
N THR A 248 49.66 -18.63 23.36
CA THR A 248 50.61 -18.21 22.30
C THR A 248 50.85 -16.71 22.21
N PHE A 249 50.07 -15.86 22.89
CA PHE A 249 50.17 -14.41 22.78
C PHE A 249 51.21 -13.80 23.75
N ALA A 250 51.62 -12.54 23.50
CA ALA A 250 52.61 -11.82 24.31
C ALA A 250 52.18 -11.66 25.79
N GLY A 251 50.87 -11.55 26.00
CA GLY A 251 50.20 -11.51 27.30
C GLY A 251 49.62 -12.87 27.68
N ASP A 252 48.67 -12.87 28.60
CA ASP A 252 47.87 -14.06 28.86
C ASP A 252 46.87 -14.27 27.72
N SER A 253 46.62 -15.53 27.39
CA SER A 253 45.83 -15.93 26.23
C SER A 253 44.38 -16.20 26.62
N ASN A 254 43.48 -15.62 25.83
CA ASN A 254 42.06 -15.55 26.13
C ASN A 254 41.21 -15.97 24.95
N VAL A 255 40.03 -16.50 25.24
CA VAL A 255 39.01 -16.79 24.23
C VAL A 255 37.68 -16.17 24.62
N TRP A 256 37.06 -15.46 23.67
CA TRP A 256 35.68 -15.00 23.78
C TRP A 256 34.73 -16.15 23.48
N ASN A 257 33.77 -16.38 24.38
CA ASN A 257 32.76 -17.44 24.25
C ASN A 257 31.65 -17.03 23.28
N GLY A 258 31.95 -17.07 21.98
CA GLY A 258 31.03 -16.73 20.91
C GLY A 258 31.74 -16.32 19.62
N ASP A 259 31.00 -15.77 18.66
CA ASP A 259 31.53 -15.26 17.40
C ASP A 259 32.02 -13.80 17.49
N TYR A 260 32.71 -13.32 16.45
CA TYR A 260 33.21 -11.94 16.40
C TYR A 260 32.09 -10.89 16.47
N ALA A 261 30.90 -11.21 15.96
CA ALA A 261 29.75 -10.31 16.03
C ALA A 261 29.20 -10.14 17.45
N SER A 262 29.16 -11.22 18.24
CA SER A 262 28.79 -11.17 19.67
C SER A 262 29.83 -10.44 20.52
N LEU A 263 31.12 -10.55 20.19
CA LEU A 263 32.18 -9.73 20.79
C LEU A 263 32.00 -8.23 20.47
N LYS A 264 31.73 -7.88 19.20
CA LYS A 264 31.41 -6.50 18.77
C LYS A 264 30.15 -5.96 19.47
N ARG A 265 29.16 -6.81 19.73
CA ARG A 265 27.95 -6.48 20.50
C ARG A 265 28.26 -6.21 21.97
N PHE A 266 29.11 -7.04 22.57
CA PHE A 266 29.59 -6.83 23.93
C PHE A 266 30.23 -5.45 24.10
N ALA A 267 30.97 -5.00 23.07
CA ALA A 267 31.53 -3.66 23.01
C ALA A 267 30.52 -2.55 22.64
N SER A 268 29.43 -2.83 21.92
CA SER A 268 28.45 -1.80 21.52
C SER A 268 27.48 -1.44 22.64
N GLY A 269 27.19 -2.34 23.58
CA GLY A 269 26.37 -2.06 24.76
C GLY A 269 24.87 -1.88 24.49
N TYR A 270 24.36 -2.31 23.33
CA TYR A 270 22.92 -2.35 23.05
C TYR A 270 22.30 -3.66 23.52
N GLY A 271 21.49 -3.60 24.57
CA GLY A 271 20.70 -4.73 25.05
C GLY A 271 19.38 -4.86 24.28
N VAL A 272 18.97 -6.10 23.99
CA VAL A 272 17.62 -6.42 23.49
C VAL A 272 16.92 -7.23 24.57
N LYS A 273 15.74 -6.81 25.02
CA LYS A 273 15.03 -7.42 26.15
C LYS A 273 13.52 -7.42 25.94
N GLY A 274 12.80 -8.09 26.85
CA GLY A 274 11.34 -8.06 26.88
C GLY A 274 10.69 -8.56 25.59
N ALA A 275 9.52 -7.99 25.26
CA ALA A 275 8.75 -8.38 24.08
C ALA A 275 9.51 -8.14 22.76
N ILE A 276 10.29 -7.05 22.67
CA ILE A 276 11.14 -6.77 21.51
C ILE A 276 12.22 -7.83 21.35
N GLY A 277 12.87 -8.23 22.44
CA GLY A 277 13.85 -9.32 22.45
C GLY A 277 13.27 -10.66 22.03
N ALA A 278 12.10 -11.01 22.54
CA ALA A 278 11.40 -12.24 22.15
C ALA A 278 11.04 -12.23 20.65
N ALA A 279 10.53 -11.12 20.12
CA ALA A 279 10.21 -10.98 18.71
C ALA A 279 11.47 -11.05 17.82
N TRP A 280 12.56 -10.40 18.25
CA TRP A 280 13.84 -10.45 17.54
C TRP A 280 14.41 -11.87 17.49
N ALA A 281 14.40 -12.60 18.61
CA ALA A 281 14.83 -13.99 18.68
C ALA A 281 14.00 -14.90 17.77
N ALA A 282 12.67 -14.73 17.77
CA ALA A 282 11.75 -15.48 16.90
C ALA A 282 12.00 -15.23 15.40
N LEU A 283 12.58 -14.08 15.04
CA LEU A 283 12.95 -13.72 13.67
C LEU A 283 14.39 -14.13 13.29
N GLY A 284 15.02 -15.00 14.08
CA GLY A 284 16.38 -15.50 13.85
C GLY A 284 17.49 -14.66 14.50
N GLY A 285 17.12 -13.69 15.34
CA GLY A 285 18.06 -12.85 16.08
C GLY A 285 19.09 -12.18 15.16
N GLY A 286 20.36 -12.27 15.55
CA GLY A 286 21.47 -11.67 14.82
C GLY A 286 21.72 -12.22 13.42
N GLY A 287 21.42 -13.51 13.21
CA GLY A 287 21.51 -14.15 11.89
C GLY A 287 20.25 -13.96 11.03
N GLY A 288 19.21 -13.34 11.59
CA GLY A 288 17.95 -13.08 10.92
C GLY A 288 17.95 -11.81 10.06
N LYS A 289 16.85 -11.57 9.35
CA LYS A 289 16.67 -10.44 8.42
C LYS A 289 16.85 -9.05 9.06
N LEU A 290 16.58 -8.93 10.36
CA LEU A 290 16.78 -7.67 11.10
C LEU A 290 18.25 -7.41 11.43
N GLY A 291 19.08 -8.45 11.54
CA GLY A 291 20.44 -8.32 12.04
C GLY A 291 20.51 -7.82 13.49
N TYR A 292 21.59 -7.14 13.82
CA TYR A 292 21.88 -6.71 15.19
C TYR A 292 21.25 -5.36 15.58
N PRO A 293 20.97 -5.12 16.88
CA PRO A 293 20.44 -3.85 17.35
C PRO A 293 21.44 -2.71 17.11
N THR A 294 20.94 -1.56 16.69
CA THR A 294 21.70 -0.33 16.46
C THR A 294 21.33 0.78 17.44
N SER A 295 20.39 0.52 18.34
CA SER A 295 19.99 1.40 19.43
C SER A 295 19.59 0.59 20.65
N ASN A 296 19.51 1.25 21.81
CA ASN A 296 18.70 0.75 22.92
C ASN A 296 17.21 0.84 22.57
N GLU A 297 16.39 0.13 23.34
CA GLU A 297 14.94 0.28 23.33
C GLU A 297 14.55 1.70 23.76
N MET A 298 13.73 2.37 22.94
CA MET A 298 13.20 3.70 23.19
C MET A 298 11.69 3.62 23.40
N CYS A 299 11.25 4.03 24.57
CA CYS A 299 9.85 4.02 24.98
C CYS A 299 9.25 5.42 24.99
N GLY A 300 7.92 5.50 25.08
CA GLY A 300 7.16 6.76 25.05
C GLY A 300 6.41 7.00 23.75
N LEU A 301 6.26 5.96 22.92
CA LEU A 301 5.38 6.01 21.76
C LEU A 301 3.90 6.02 22.20
N ALA A 302 2.99 6.39 21.29
CA ALA A 302 1.56 6.47 21.58
C ALA A 302 1.03 5.18 22.21
N GLY A 303 0.18 5.29 23.24
CA GLY A 303 -0.37 4.12 23.94
C GLY A 303 0.64 3.32 24.77
N GLY A 304 1.76 3.93 25.17
CA GLY A 304 2.77 3.28 26.01
C GLY A 304 3.70 2.34 25.23
N GLY A 305 3.86 2.56 23.93
CA GLY A 305 4.70 1.71 23.09
C GLY A 305 6.20 2.04 23.19
N CYS A 306 6.99 1.10 22.68
CA CYS A 306 8.42 1.19 22.57
C CYS A 306 8.88 0.72 21.19
N TYR A 307 10.08 1.11 20.78
CA TYR A 307 10.71 0.58 19.59
C TYR A 307 12.21 0.41 19.77
N GLN A 308 12.80 -0.47 18.96
CA GLN A 308 14.24 -0.63 18.89
C GLN A 308 14.68 -0.77 17.44
N ARG A 309 15.75 -0.05 17.07
CA ARG A 309 16.33 -0.09 15.74
C ARG A 309 17.31 -1.24 15.61
N PHE A 310 17.30 -1.87 14.45
CA PHE A 310 18.20 -2.93 14.03
C PHE A 310 18.78 -2.58 12.66
N GLN A 311 19.81 -3.29 12.22
CA GLN A 311 20.46 -3.04 10.93
C GLN A 311 19.50 -3.11 9.74
N GLY A 312 18.60 -4.09 9.74
CA GLY A 312 17.66 -4.36 8.64
C GLY A 312 16.26 -3.78 8.84
N GLY A 313 15.96 -3.16 9.98
CA GLY A 313 14.60 -2.69 10.27
C GLY A 313 14.39 -2.23 11.70
N THR A 314 13.14 -2.23 12.15
CA THR A 314 12.77 -1.78 13.50
C THR A 314 11.69 -2.70 14.04
N ILE A 315 11.81 -3.09 15.30
CA ILE A 315 10.72 -3.76 16.02
C ILE A 315 9.99 -2.71 16.85
N HIS A 316 8.68 -2.63 16.69
CA HIS A 316 7.80 -1.80 17.49
C HIS A 316 6.94 -2.67 18.39
N TYR A 317 6.81 -2.26 19.64
CA TYR A 317 5.97 -2.88 20.66
C TYR A 317 4.89 -1.90 21.11
N SER A 318 3.68 -2.42 21.30
CA SER A 318 2.67 -1.75 22.11
C SER A 318 1.96 -2.77 23.01
N PRO A 319 1.41 -2.35 24.16
CA PRO A 319 0.60 -3.25 25.00
C PRO A 319 -0.60 -3.87 24.26
N GLY A 320 -1.18 -3.14 23.30
CA GLY A 320 -2.37 -3.58 22.58
C GLY A 320 -2.11 -4.50 21.38
N THR A 321 -0.90 -4.49 20.83
CA THR A 321 -0.56 -5.29 19.64
C THR A 321 0.54 -6.32 19.89
N GLY A 322 1.42 -6.10 20.87
CA GLY A 322 2.67 -6.87 21.00
C GLY A 322 3.78 -6.30 20.11
N ALA A 323 4.85 -7.07 19.95
CA ALA A 323 6.07 -6.65 19.26
C ALA A 323 6.16 -7.23 17.83
N TYR A 324 6.26 -6.37 16.82
CA TYR A 324 6.40 -6.77 15.42
C TYR A 324 7.45 -5.97 14.68
N ALA A 325 8.11 -6.66 13.76
CA ALA A 325 9.16 -6.08 12.92
C ALA A 325 8.57 -5.42 11.67
N THR A 326 9.11 -4.27 11.32
CA THR A 326 8.87 -3.58 10.06
C THR A 326 10.21 -3.28 9.39
N TRP A 327 10.33 -3.52 8.09
CA TRP A 327 11.55 -3.28 7.33
C TRP A 327 11.25 -2.92 5.87
N GLY A 328 12.29 -2.54 5.13
CA GLY A 328 12.22 -2.29 3.68
C GLY A 328 11.14 -1.28 3.29
N GLY A 329 10.54 -1.50 2.11
CA GLY A 329 9.51 -0.60 1.57
C GLY A 329 8.27 -0.47 2.45
N ILE A 330 7.89 -1.54 3.16
CA ILE A 330 6.73 -1.53 4.06
C ILE A 330 7.00 -0.62 5.26
N GLY A 331 8.13 -0.81 5.95
CA GLY A 331 8.53 0.05 7.08
C GLY A 331 8.69 1.51 6.67
N ALA A 332 9.30 1.78 5.51
CA ALA A 332 9.44 3.13 4.97
C ALA A 332 8.07 3.78 4.68
N THR A 333 7.14 3.04 4.09
CA THR A 333 5.79 3.54 3.77
C THR A 333 5.00 3.83 5.04
N TRP A 334 5.09 2.97 6.05
CA TRP A 334 4.48 3.22 7.35
C TRP A 334 5.04 4.48 8.03
N GLY A 335 6.35 4.70 7.93
CA GLY A 335 7.00 5.91 8.42
C GLY A 335 6.52 7.20 7.74
N ILE A 336 6.40 7.19 6.41
CA ILE A 336 5.83 8.31 5.64
C ILE A 336 4.39 8.62 6.09
N LEU A 337 3.64 7.60 6.47
CA LEU A 337 2.25 7.73 6.92
C LEU A 337 2.11 8.09 8.41
N GLY A 338 3.22 8.41 9.10
CA GLY A 338 3.21 8.88 10.48
C GLY A 338 3.32 7.79 11.55
N PHE A 339 3.80 6.60 11.19
CA PHE A 339 3.98 5.47 12.10
C PHE A 339 2.72 5.16 12.93
N GLU A 340 2.86 4.96 14.23
CA GLU A 340 1.78 4.61 15.15
C GLU A 340 0.76 5.74 15.36
N LYS A 341 1.14 6.99 15.06
CA LYS A 341 0.26 8.16 15.13
C LYS A 341 -0.56 8.34 13.84
N GLY A 342 -0.16 7.65 12.78
CA GLY A 342 -0.85 7.66 11.49
C GLY A 342 -2.13 6.82 11.48
N LYS A 343 -2.87 6.88 10.37
CA LYS A 343 -4.12 6.13 10.18
C LYS A 343 -3.97 4.61 10.32
N LEU A 344 -2.77 4.07 10.13
CA LEU A 344 -2.52 2.63 10.22
C LEU A 344 -2.36 2.15 11.68
N GLY A 345 -1.89 2.99 12.61
CA GLY A 345 -1.54 2.55 13.96
C GLY A 345 -0.35 1.58 13.99
N TYR A 346 -0.22 0.80 15.05
CA TYR A 346 0.84 -0.20 15.20
C TYR A 346 0.68 -1.39 14.24
N PRO A 347 1.79 -2.05 13.85
CA PRO A 347 1.73 -3.34 13.20
C PRO A 347 1.04 -4.38 14.10
N VAL A 348 0.29 -5.29 13.50
CA VAL A 348 -0.39 -6.43 14.17
C VAL A 348 0.05 -7.79 13.60
N SER A 349 1.03 -7.77 12.71
CA SER A 349 1.69 -8.96 12.17
C SER A 349 3.11 -8.60 11.77
N ASN A 350 3.97 -9.61 11.61
CA ASN A 350 5.17 -9.46 10.78
C ASN A 350 4.79 -9.40 9.29
N GLU A 351 5.76 -9.12 8.42
CA GLU A 351 5.61 -9.22 6.97
C GLU A 351 5.29 -10.67 6.56
N ILE A 352 4.26 -10.84 5.73
CA ILE A 352 3.83 -12.12 5.15
C ILE A 352 4.06 -12.04 3.65
N CYS A 353 4.91 -12.92 3.12
CA CYS A 353 5.26 -12.98 1.71
C CYS A 353 4.69 -14.24 1.05
N GLY A 354 4.70 -14.26 -0.29
CA GLY A 354 4.17 -15.36 -1.10
C GLY A 354 2.89 -15.00 -1.85
N LEU A 355 2.53 -13.71 -1.90
CA LEU A 355 1.47 -13.23 -2.78
C LEU A 355 1.91 -13.31 -4.25
N SER A 356 0.94 -13.29 -5.17
CA SER A 356 1.20 -13.34 -6.61
C SER A 356 2.16 -12.22 -7.05
N GLY A 357 3.06 -12.54 -8.00
CA GLY A 357 4.10 -11.60 -8.43
C GLY A 357 5.18 -11.31 -7.38
N SER A 358 5.45 -12.27 -6.49
CA SER A 358 6.44 -12.15 -5.41
C SER A 358 6.13 -11.01 -4.44
N GLY A 359 4.84 -10.79 -4.17
CA GLY A 359 4.39 -9.76 -3.26
C GLY A 359 4.40 -10.18 -1.79
N CYS A 360 4.36 -9.17 -0.94
CA CYS A 360 4.26 -9.30 0.50
C CYS A 360 3.22 -8.33 1.04
N TYR A 361 2.74 -8.56 2.25
CA TYR A 361 1.91 -7.60 2.96
C TYR A 361 2.19 -7.63 4.45
N GLN A 362 1.86 -6.53 5.12
CA GLN A 362 1.88 -6.45 6.57
C GLN A 362 0.60 -5.78 7.07
N ARG A 363 0.00 -6.38 8.10
CA ARG A 363 -1.23 -5.88 8.72
C ARG A 363 -0.90 -4.89 9.83
N PHE A 364 -1.69 -3.83 9.90
CA PHE A 364 -1.66 -2.80 10.93
C PHE A 364 -3.08 -2.66 11.50
N GLN A 365 -3.21 -2.03 12.67
CA GLN A 365 -4.52 -1.86 13.34
C GLN A 365 -5.59 -1.26 12.42
N GLY A 366 -5.23 -0.23 11.64
CA GLY A 366 -6.15 0.50 10.77
C GLY A 366 -6.14 0.05 9.30
N GLY A 367 -5.29 -0.90 8.90
CA GLY A 367 -5.18 -1.26 7.49
C GLY A 367 -4.07 -2.24 7.14
N THR A 368 -3.60 -2.20 5.90
CA THR A 368 -2.57 -3.11 5.40
C THR A 368 -1.70 -2.41 4.39
N ILE A 369 -0.39 -2.60 4.51
CA ILE A 369 0.57 -2.20 3.48
C ILE A 369 0.89 -3.42 2.65
N HIS A 370 0.68 -3.33 1.35
CA HIS A 370 1.05 -4.36 0.37
C HIS A 370 2.26 -3.89 -0.41
N TYR A 371 3.18 -4.80 -0.68
CA TYR A 371 4.36 -4.60 -1.49
C TYR A 371 4.33 -5.54 -2.69
N SER A 372 4.66 -5.01 -3.86
CA SER A 372 5.06 -5.82 -5.02
C SER A 372 6.31 -5.21 -5.65
N PRO A 373 7.12 -5.99 -6.39
CA PRO A 373 8.21 -5.43 -7.19
C PRO A 373 7.73 -4.38 -8.20
N ALA A 374 6.50 -4.52 -8.71
CA ALA A 374 5.95 -3.65 -9.75
C ALA A 374 5.48 -2.28 -9.23
N THR A 375 4.90 -2.22 -8.01
CA THR A 375 4.29 -0.99 -7.48
C THR A 375 4.94 -0.44 -6.23
N GLY A 376 5.88 -1.18 -5.63
CA GLY A 376 6.44 -0.88 -4.33
C GLY A 376 5.42 -1.07 -3.20
N ALA A 377 5.72 -0.53 -2.02
CA ALA A 377 4.85 -0.63 -0.87
C ALA A 377 3.77 0.47 -0.88
N ARG A 378 2.50 0.08 -0.72
CA ARG A 378 1.33 0.96 -0.74
C ARG A 378 0.34 0.55 0.33
N ALA A 379 -0.14 1.54 1.08
CA ALA A 379 -1.10 1.33 2.15
C ALA A 379 -2.54 1.33 1.64
N THR A 380 -3.38 0.50 2.23
CA THR A 380 -4.82 0.41 1.97
C THR A 380 -5.56 0.34 3.30
N TRP A 381 -6.70 1.03 3.42
CA TRP A 381 -7.55 0.99 4.61
C TRP A 381 -9.02 1.29 4.25
N GLY A 382 -9.90 1.17 5.25
CA GLY A 382 -11.30 1.59 5.17
C GLY A 382 -12.10 0.98 4.00
N GLY A 383 -13.02 1.78 3.45
CA GLY A 383 -13.90 1.35 2.36
C GLY A 383 -13.16 0.95 1.09
N ILE A 384 -12.04 1.61 0.78
CA ILE A 384 -11.22 1.27 -0.40
C ILE A 384 -10.63 -0.14 -0.26
N ARG A 385 -10.00 -0.47 0.88
CA ARG A 385 -9.46 -1.81 1.13
C ARG A 385 -10.57 -2.86 1.14
N THR A 386 -11.71 -2.54 1.74
CA THR A 386 -12.87 -3.45 1.80
C THR A 386 -13.37 -3.78 0.39
N THR A 387 -13.49 -2.77 -0.47
CA THR A 387 -13.92 -2.94 -1.87
C THR A 387 -12.89 -3.74 -2.67
N TRP A 388 -11.61 -3.45 -2.50
CA TRP A 388 -10.54 -4.20 -3.17
C TRP A 388 -10.53 -5.68 -2.74
N GLY A 389 -10.75 -5.96 -1.45
CA GLY A 389 -10.87 -7.32 -0.94
C GLY A 389 -12.06 -8.09 -1.51
N ALA A 390 -13.23 -7.44 -1.62
CA ALA A 390 -14.40 -8.02 -2.26
C ALA A 390 -14.20 -8.31 -3.76
N LEU A 391 -13.21 -7.66 -4.38
CA LEU A 391 -12.83 -7.85 -5.78
C LEU A 391 -11.65 -8.83 -5.96
N GLY A 392 -11.23 -9.54 -4.90
CA GLY A 392 -10.19 -10.56 -4.96
C GLY A 392 -8.77 -10.08 -4.70
N PHE A 393 -8.60 -8.89 -4.08
CA PHE A 393 -7.30 -8.28 -3.79
C PHE A 393 -6.36 -8.26 -5.02
N GLU A 394 -5.09 -8.64 -4.85
CA GLU A 394 -4.08 -8.65 -5.90
C GLU A 394 -4.34 -9.67 -7.00
N ASN A 395 -5.13 -10.70 -6.71
CA ASN A 395 -5.53 -11.73 -7.69
C ASN A 395 -6.76 -11.30 -8.51
N GLY A 396 -7.40 -10.21 -8.09
CA GLY A 396 -8.51 -9.59 -8.78
C GLY A 396 -8.09 -8.74 -9.97
N LYS A 397 -9.09 -8.24 -10.71
CA LYS A 397 -8.90 -7.41 -11.92
C LYS A 397 -8.11 -6.11 -11.67
N LEU A 398 -8.06 -5.64 -10.42
CA LEU A 398 -7.34 -4.43 -10.05
C LEU A 398 -5.84 -4.65 -9.85
N GLY A 399 -5.39 -5.86 -9.48
CA GLY A 399 -3.99 -6.10 -9.10
C GLY A 399 -3.58 -5.35 -7.83
N TYR A 400 -2.28 -5.08 -7.68
CA TYR A 400 -1.74 -4.35 -6.54
C TYR A 400 -2.11 -2.87 -6.55
N PRO A 401 -2.17 -2.22 -5.37
CA PRO A 401 -2.26 -0.76 -5.30
C PRO A 401 -1.01 -0.15 -5.92
N ALA A 402 -1.20 0.91 -6.71
CA ALA A 402 -0.16 1.65 -7.42
C ALA A 402 0.13 3.02 -6.77
N SER A 403 -0.82 3.55 -6.00
CA SER A 403 -0.65 4.77 -5.19
C SER A 403 -1.07 4.52 -3.75
N ASN A 404 -0.70 5.42 -2.83
CA ASN A 404 -1.43 5.55 -1.56
C ASN A 404 -2.80 6.21 -1.84
N GLU A 405 -3.69 6.20 -0.85
CA GLU A 405 -4.97 6.92 -0.93
C GLU A 405 -4.72 8.43 -1.05
N ILE A 406 -5.36 9.07 -2.04
CA ILE A 406 -5.33 10.51 -2.28
C ILE A 406 -6.71 11.06 -1.97
N CYS A 407 -6.79 11.93 -0.97
CA CYS A 407 -8.02 12.56 -0.50
C CYS A 407 -8.07 14.05 -0.85
N GLY A 408 -9.22 14.68 -0.62
CA GLY A 408 -9.45 16.09 -0.93
C GLY A 408 -10.18 16.31 -2.24
N LEU A 409 -10.82 15.26 -2.79
CA LEU A 409 -11.72 15.40 -3.91
C LEU A 409 -13.02 16.09 -3.50
N THR A 410 -13.74 16.66 -4.48
CA THR A 410 -15.05 17.29 -4.31
C THR A 410 -16.00 16.40 -3.51
N GLY A 411 -16.74 17.00 -2.55
CA GLY A 411 -17.65 16.25 -1.69
C GLY A 411 -16.98 15.37 -0.63
N GLY A 412 -15.70 15.63 -0.30
CA GLY A 412 -14.96 14.89 0.72
C GLY A 412 -14.50 13.51 0.28
N GLY A 413 -14.32 13.30 -1.03
CA GLY A 413 -13.93 12.01 -1.58
C GLY A 413 -12.43 11.76 -1.55
N CYS A 414 -12.10 10.49 -1.76
CA CYS A 414 -10.74 9.99 -1.90
C CYS A 414 -10.68 8.99 -3.06
N TYR A 415 -9.50 8.73 -3.59
CA TYR A 415 -9.28 7.66 -4.54
C TYR A 415 -7.94 6.98 -4.33
N GLN A 416 -7.84 5.76 -4.82
CA GLN A 416 -6.60 5.02 -4.87
C GLN A 416 -6.45 4.32 -6.22
N ARG A 417 -5.28 4.48 -6.83
CA ARG A 417 -4.95 3.82 -8.10
C ARG A 417 -4.43 2.43 -7.83
N PHE A 418 -4.85 1.50 -8.68
CA PHE A 418 -4.39 0.12 -8.75
C PHE A 418 -3.85 -0.15 -10.16
N GLN A 419 -3.13 -1.23 -10.36
CA GLN A 419 -2.55 -1.57 -11.67
C GLN A 419 -3.62 -1.62 -12.78
N GLY A 420 -4.77 -2.23 -12.50
CA GLY A 420 -5.86 -2.43 -13.45
C GLY A 420 -6.99 -1.40 -13.39
N GLY A 421 -6.95 -0.42 -12.47
CA GLY A 421 -8.08 0.49 -12.29
C GLY A 421 -7.94 1.47 -11.14
N THR A 422 -9.07 1.99 -10.66
CA THR A 422 -9.08 2.97 -9.57
C THR A 422 -10.32 2.76 -8.71
N ILE A 423 -10.14 2.75 -7.39
CA ILE A 423 -11.26 2.76 -6.44
C ILE A 423 -11.45 4.19 -5.96
N HIS A 424 -12.67 4.70 -6.07
CA HIS A 424 -13.06 6.01 -5.55
C HIS A 424 -14.00 5.80 -4.37
N TYR A 425 -13.79 6.59 -3.32
CA TYR A 425 -14.66 6.68 -2.16
C TYR A 425 -15.29 8.07 -2.10
N SER A 426 -16.59 8.12 -1.80
CA SER A 426 -17.25 9.33 -1.33
C SER A 426 -18.15 9.01 -0.12
N PRO A 427 -18.41 9.97 0.77
CA PRO A 427 -19.41 9.79 1.83
C PRO A 427 -20.80 9.42 1.29
N ALA A 428 -21.15 9.89 0.09
CA ALA A 428 -22.47 9.70 -0.50
C ALA A 428 -22.68 8.32 -1.12
N THR A 429 -21.64 7.71 -1.70
CA THR A 429 -21.76 6.43 -2.43
C THR A 429 -20.97 5.29 -1.82
N GLY A 430 -20.05 5.55 -0.90
CA GLY A 430 -19.07 4.54 -0.46
C GLY A 430 -17.95 4.35 -1.48
N ALA A 431 -17.23 3.23 -1.38
CA ALA A 431 -16.08 2.93 -2.21
C ALA A 431 -16.46 2.00 -3.38
N HIS A 432 -16.06 2.37 -4.60
CA HIS A 432 -16.38 1.64 -5.83
C HIS A 432 -15.24 1.68 -6.82
N ALA A 433 -14.97 0.53 -7.44
CA ALA A 433 -13.93 0.36 -8.43
C ALA A 433 -14.41 0.72 -9.83
N THR A 434 -13.53 1.33 -10.61
CA THR A 434 -13.71 1.63 -12.04
C THR A 434 -12.48 1.11 -12.79
N TRP A 435 -12.68 0.51 -13.96
CA TRP A 435 -11.58 0.07 -14.84
C TRP A 435 -11.99 0.10 -16.31
N GLY A 436 -11.03 -0.17 -17.20
CA GLY A 436 -11.25 -0.36 -18.63
C GLY A 436 -12.00 0.79 -19.31
N GLY A 437 -12.83 0.44 -20.30
CA GLY A 437 -13.59 1.42 -21.09
C GLY A 437 -14.51 2.30 -20.25
N ILE A 438 -15.13 1.76 -19.21
CA ILE A 438 -16.03 2.53 -18.33
C ILE A 438 -15.28 3.65 -17.61
N ARG A 439 -14.11 3.33 -17.01
CA ARG A 439 -13.25 4.33 -16.37
C ARG A 439 -12.78 5.39 -17.37
N THR A 440 -12.37 4.97 -18.58
CA THR A 440 -11.93 5.90 -19.63
C THR A 440 -13.04 6.86 -20.03
N THR A 441 -14.27 6.37 -20.23
CA THR A 441 -15.43 7.20 -20.57
C THR A 441 -15.79 8.15 -19.43
N TRP A 442 -15.80 7.69 -18.18
CA TRP A 442 -16.05 8.55 -17.02
C TRP A 442 -14.99 9.64 -16.86
N GLY A 443 -13.72 9.30 -17.07
CA GLY A 443 -12.62 10.27 -17.03
C GLY A 443 -12.73 11.36 -18.10
N ALA A 444 -13.10 10.99 -19.32
CA ALA A 444 -13.35 11.94 -20.40
C ALA A 444 -14.55 12.88 -20.14
N LEU A 445 -15.44 12.49 -19.22
CA LEU A 445 -16.60 13.28 -18.81
C LEU A 445 -16.33 14.14 -17.56
N GLY A 446 -15.08 14.21 -17.08
CA GLY A 446 -14.68 15.05 -15.95
C GLY A 446 -14.64 14.33 -14.59
N ASN A 447 -14.64 12.98 -14.58
CA ASN A 447 -14.66 12.15 -13.37
C ASN A 447 -15.75 12.60 -12.37
N GLU A 448 -15.42 12.72 -11.09
CA GLU A 448 -16.34 13.13 -10.01
C GLU A 448 -16.85 14.57 -10.14
N ASN A 449 -16.17 15.42 -10.92
CA ASN A 449 -16.58 16.79 -11.20
C ASN A 449 -17.53 16.88 -12.42
N GLY A 450 -17.71 15.77 -13.14
CA GLY A 450 -18.58 15.67 -14.30
C GLY A 450 -20.05 15.46 -13.95
N LYS A 451 -20.91 15.46 -14.99
CA LYS A 451 -22.36 15.22 -14.85
C LYS A 451 -22.73 13.90 -14.16
N LEU A 452 -21.84 12.91 -14.20
CA LEU A 452 -22.09 11.60 -13.59
C LEU A 452 -21.78 11.56 -12.08
N GLY A 453 -20.91 12.42 -11.57
CA GLY A 453 -20.44 12.35 -10.19
C GLY A 453 -19.66 11.07 -9.88
N TYR A 454 -19.62 10.68 -8.61
CA TYR A 454 -18.94 9.46 -8.15
C TYR A 454 -19.62 8.18 -8.65
N PRO A 455 -18.86 7.08 -8.81
CA PRO A 455 -19.45 5.78 -9.00
C PRO A 455 -20.30 5.40 -7.78
N ALA A 456 -21.44 4.74 -8.04
CA ALA A 456 -22.44 4.31 -7.06
C ALA A 456 -22.59 2.77 -7.02
N SER A 457 -21.84 2.07 -7.85
CA SER A 457 -21.66 0.61 -7.80
C SER A 457 -20.30 0.25 -8.37
N ASN A 458 -19.82 -0.96 -8.10
CA ASN A 458 -18.84 -1.60 -8.98
C ASN A 458 -19.46 -1.90 -10.35
N GLU A 459 -18.63 -2.30 -11.32
CA GLU A 459 -19.11 -2.78 -12.63
C GLU A 459 -19.92 -4.06 -12.48
N ILE A 460 -21.10 -4.09 -13.10
CA ILE A 460 -22.05 -5.22 -13.11
C ILE A 460 -22.09 -5.75 -14.54
N CYS A 461 -21.65 -7.00 -14.71
CA CYS A 461 -21.58 -7.69 -16.00
C CYS A 461 -22.64 -8.78 -16.12
N GLY A 462 -22.79 -9.32 -17.33
CA GLY A 462 -23.79 -10.35 -17.65
C GLY A 462 -24.98 -9.81 -18.43
N LEU A 463 -24.86 -8.61 -19.01
CA LEU A 463 -25.86 -8.09 -19.93
C LEU A 463 -25.76 -8.78 -21.30
N THR A 464 -26.84 -8.72 -22.08
CA THR A 464 -26.94 -9.28 -23.42
C THR A 464 -25.77 -8.86 -24.32
N GLY A 465 -25.23 -9.79 -25.11
CA GLY A 465 -24.09 -9.52 -25.98
C GLY A 465 -22.76 -9.33 -25.23
N GLY A 466 -22.64 -9.85 -24.00
CA GLY A 466 -21.41 -9.77 -23.20
C GLY A 466 -21.17 -8.39 -22.59
N GLY A 467 -22.24 -7.61 -22.39
CA GLY A 467 -22.12 -6.25 -21.88
C GLY A 467 -22.02 -6.16 -20.36
N CYS A 468 -21.60 -4.99 -19.93
CA CYS A 468 -21.53 -4.59 -18.53
C CYS A 468 -22.06 -3.17 -18.36
N TYR A 469 -22.43 -2.79 -17.15
CA TYR A 469 -22.74 -1.41 -16.82
C TYR A 469 -22.25 -1.03 -15.44
N GLN A 470 -22.12 0.27 -15.21
CA GLN A 470 -21.81 0.81 -13.91
C GLN A 470 -22.73 1.98 -13.61
N ARG A 471 -23.21 2.04 -12.36
CA ARG A 471 -24.02 3.15 -11.86
C ARG A 471 -23.11 4.25 -11.32
N PHE A 472 -23.49 5.49 -11.59
CA PHE A 472 -22.93 6.71 -11.04
C PHE A 472 -24.06 7.53 -10.43
N GLN A 473 -23.74 8.53 -9.62
CA GLN A 473 -24.75 9.39 -8.98
C GLN A 473 -25.73 10.00 -9.99
N GLY A 474 -25.23 10.49 -11.12
CA GLY A 474 -26.02 11.18 -12.15
C GLY A 474 -26.49 10.32 -13.32
N GLY A 475 -26.11 9.04 -13.39
CA GLY A 475 -26.44 8.21 -14.56
C GLY A 475 -25.74 6.85 -14.59
N THR A 476 -25.62 6.29 -15.79
CA THR A 476 -24.99 4.98 -16.01
C THR A 476 -24.00 5.04 -17.16
N ILE A 477 -22.95 4.23 -17.11
CA ILE A 477 -22.11 3.93 -18.28
C ILE A 477 -22.35 2.47 -18.63
N HIS A 478 -22.71 2.20 -19.88
CA HIS A 478 -22.89 0.86 -20.41
C HIS A 478 -21.78 0.55 -21.41
N TYR A 479 -21.24 -0.66 -21.32
CA TYR A 479 -20.23 -1.20 -22.22
C TYR A 479 -20.79 -2.44 -22.92
N SER A 480 -20.50 -2.58 -24.20
CA SER A 480 -20.56 -3.85 -24.92
C SER A 480 -19.32 -3.98 -25.83
N PRO A 481 -18.92 -5.20 -26.21
CA PRO A 481 -17.86 -5.38 -27.20
C PRO A 481 -18.14 -4.65 -28.52
N ALA A 482 -19.41 -4.53 -28.93
CA ALA A 482 -19.80 -3.92 -30.19
C ALA A 482 -19.79 -2.38 -30.17
N THR A 483 -20.14 -1.76 -29.03
CA THR A 483 -20.35 -0.30 -28.95
C THR A 483 -19.29 0.44 -28.14
N GLY A 484 -18.47 -0.29 -27.38
CA GLY A 484 -17.63 0.29 -26.34
C GLY A 484 -18.45 0.90 -25.20
N ALA A 485 -17.78 1.65 -24.32
CA ALA A 485 -18.40 2.29 -23.17
C ALA A 485 -19.02 3.64 -23.55
N ARG A 486 -20.30 3.84 -23.18
CA ARG A 486 -21.05 5.08 -23.42
C ARG A 486 -21.88 5.43 -22.20
N ALA A 487 -21.85 6.72 -21.85
CA ALA A 487 -22.62 7.25 -20.75
C ALA A 487 -24.04 7.63 -21.18
N VAL A 488 -25.00 7.36 -20.31
CA VAL A 488 -26.43 7.70 -20.51
C VAL A 488 -26.94 8.28 -19.18
N TRP A 489 -27.57 9.46 -19.23
CA TRP A 489 -28.07 10.14 -18.03
C TRP A 489 -29.40 10.87 -18.29
N GLY A 490 -29.99 11.43 -17.23
CA GLY A 490 -31.16 12.30 -17.29
C GLY A 490 -32.38 11.70 -18.00
N GLY A 491 -33.09 12.55 -18.76
CA GLY A 491 -34.29 12.15 -19.50
C GLY A 491 -33.99 11.05 -20.53
N ILE A 492 -32.84 11.10 -21.20
CA ILE A 492 -32.46 10.08 -22.20
C ILE A 492 -32.35 8.70 -21.55
N ARG A 493 -31.68 8.59 -20.40
CA ARG A 493 -31.59 7.33 -19.64
C ARG A 493 -32.97 6.85 -19.18
N THR A 494 -33.82 7.77 -18.74
CA THR A 494 -35.18 7.44 -18.27
C THR A 494 -36.01 6.85 -19.40
N THR A 495 -35.98 7.46 -20.59
CA THR A 495 -36.68 6.96 -21.77
C THR A 495 -36.10 5.63 -22.25
N TRP A 496 -34.78 5.47 -22.27
CA TRP A 496 -34.15 4.20 -22.65
C TRP A 496 -34.50 3.06 -21.68
N SER A 497 -34.53 3.35 -20.38
CA SER A 497 -34.97 2.42 -19.34
C SER A 497 -36.40 1.94 -19.55
N ALA A 498 -37.33 2.88 -19.80
CA ALA A 498 -38.73 2.56 -20.06
C ALA A 498 -38.94 1.72 -21.34
N LEU A 499 -37.96 1.72 -22.24
CA LEU A 499 -37.97 0.93 -23.47
C LEU A 499 -37.23 -0.41 -23.34
N GLY A 500 -36.83 -0.82 -22.13
CA GLY A 500 -36.20 -2.12 -21.87
C GLY A 500 -34.67 -2.13 -21.96
N TYR A 501 -34.02 -0.96 -21.87
CA TYR A 501 -32.56 -0.82 -21.94
C TYR A 501 -31.95 -1.52 -23.17
N GLU A 502 -30.85 -2.26 -23.01
CA GLU A 502 -30.18 -2.98 -24.10
C GLU A 502 -30.98 -4.14 -24.68
N ASN A 503 -31.97 -4.66 -23.93
CA ASN A 503 -32.87 -5.71 -24.41
C ASN A 503 -34.03 -5.14 -25.24
N GLY A 504 -34.21 -3.82 -25.18
CA GLY A 504 -35.22 -3.09 -25.93
C GLY A 504 -34.87 -2.88 -27.40
N LYS A 505 -35.83 -2.32 -28.15
CA LYS A 505 -35.71 -2.02 -29.59
C LYS A 505 -34.53 -1.10 -29.94
N LEU A 506 -34.03 -0.33 -28.97
CA LEU A 506 -32.88 0.57 -29.16
C LEU A 506 -31.52 -0.13 -29.05
N GLY A 507 -31.40 -1.21 -28.28
CA GLY A 507 -30.10 -1.83 -27.98
C GLY A 507 -29.16 -0.90 -27.19
N TYR A 508 -27.85 -1.13 -27.31
CA TYR A 508 -26.83 -0.33 -26.62
C TYR A 508 -26.67 1.08 -27.21
N PRO A 509 -26.29 2.07 -26.38
CA PRO A 509 -25.84 3.38 -26.86
C PRO A 509 -24.57 3.24 -27.73
N VAL A 510 -24.52 3.95 -28.85
CA VAL A 510 -23.35 3.99 -29.76
C VAL A 510 -22.58 5.30 -29.71
N THR A 511 -23.22 6.38 -29.26
CA THR A 511 -22.59 7.68 -28.98
C THR A 511 -22.80 8.06 -27.52
N ASN A 512 -22.01 9.01 -27.00
CA ASN A 512 -22.41 9.76 -25.81
C ASN A 512 -23.53 10.75 -26.18
N GLU A 513 -24.14 11.40 -25.19
CA GLU A 513 -25.07 12.52 -25.41
C GLU A 513 -24.37 13.65 -26.16
N MET A 514 -24.98 14.12 -27.26
CA MET A 514 -24.54 15.26 -28.04
C MET A 514 -25.58 16.38 -27.92
N CYS A 515 -25.17 17.52 -27.41
CA CYS A 515 -26.01 18.69 -27.19
C CYS A 515 -25.68 19.83 -28.16
N GLY A 516 -26.55 20.84 -28.22
CA GLY A 516 -26.42 22.00 -29.12
C GLY A 516 -27.41 21.97 -30.28
N LEU A 517 -28.44 21.13 -30.21
CA LEU A 517 -29.56 21.16 -31.14
C LEU A 517 -30.44 22.40 -30.89
N THR A 518 -31.25 22.76 -31.89
CA THR A 518 -32.20 23.88 -31.83
C THR A 518 -33.05 23.84 -30.56
N GLY A 519 -33.24 24.99 -29.90
CA GLY A 519 -34.03 25.07 -28.67
C GLY A 519 -33.39 24.39 -27.45
N GLY A 520 -32.06 24.26 -27.43
CA GLY A 520 -31.32 23.68 -26.30
C GLY A 520 -31.42 22.15 -26.22
N GLY A 521 -31.67 21.49 -27.35
CA GLY A 521 -31.84 20.04 -27.37
C GLY A 521 -30.53 19.27 -27.40
N CYS A 522 -30.66 17.98 -27.08
CA CYS A 522 -29.60 16.99 -27.13
C CYS A 522 -30.12 15.71 -27.79
N TYR A 523 -29.21 14.85 -28.23
CA TYR A 523 -29.57 13.53 -28.71
C TYR A 523 -28.51 12.50 -28.37
N GLN A 524 -28.92 11.24 -28.34
CA GLN A 524 -28.02 10.11 -28.21
C GLN A 524 -28.44 9.00 -29.15
N ARG A 525 -27.48 8.47 -29.91
CA ARG A 525 -27.70 7.37 -30.84
C ARG A 525 -27.52 6.04 -30.12
N PHE A 526 -28.40 5.10 -30.46
CA PHE A 526 -28.39 3.71 -30.04
C PHE A 526 -28.32 2.83 -31.29
N GLN A 527 -28.04 1.54 -31.12
CA GLN A 527 -27.92 0.60 -32.24
C GLN A 527 -29.17 0.60 -33.14
N GLY A 528 -30.36 0.61 -32.54
CA GLY A 528 -31.65 0.55 -33.25
C GLY A 528 -32.34 1.89 -33.47
N GLY A 529 -31.79 3.02 -32.99
CA GLY A 529 -32.50 4.29 -33.07
C GLY A 529 -31.79 5.48 -32.43
N THR A 530 -32.55 6.51 -32.08
CA THR A 530 -32.01 7.71 -31.44
C THR A 530 -33.02 8.26 -30.45
N ILE A 531 -32.54 8.66 -29.27
CA ILE A 531 -33.37 9.42 -28.33
C ILE A 531 -32.99 10.89 -28.45
N HIS A 532 -33.97 11.74 -28.69
CA HIS A 532 -33.81 13.19 -28.70
C HIS A 532 -34.45 13.77 -27.44
N TYR A 533 -33.80 14.75 -26.85
CA TYR A 533 -34.29 15.52 -25.72
C TYR A 533 -34.39 16.99 -26.13
N SER A 534 -35.47 17.65 -25.72
CA SER A 534 -35.52 19.11 -25.64
C SER A 534 -36.23 19.54 -24.36
N PRO A 535 -35.94 20.74 -23.82
CA PRO A 535 -36.65 21.29 -22.67
C PRO A 535 -38.17 21.31 -22.86
N ALA A 536 -38.64 21.50 -24.11
CA ALA A 536 -40.06 21.59 -24.43
C ALA A 536 -40.79 20.24 -24.51
N THR A 537 -40.11 19.16 -24.90
CA THR A 537 -40.77 17.88 -25.22
C THR A 537 -40.32 16.70 -24.34
N GLY A 538 -39.27 16.88 -23.55
CA GLY A 538 -38.60 15.80 -22.84
C GLY A 538 -37.85 14.87 -23.79
N ALA A 539 -37.47 13.69 -23.30
CA ALA A 539 -36.71 12.71 -24.09
C ALA A 539 -37.64 11.71 -24.78
N ARG A 540 -37.58 11.62 -26.11
CA ARG A 540 -38.39 10.70 -26.93
C ARG A 540 -37.52 9.92 -27.90
N ALA A 541 -37.83 8.64 -28.04
CA ALA A 541 -37.13 7.75 -28.95
C ALA A 541 -37.75 7.80 -30.35
N THR A 542 -36.91 7.75 -31.38
CA THR A 542 -37.30 7.56 -32.77
C THR A 542 -36.47 6.42 -33.38
N TRP A 543 -37.07 5.59 -34.23
CA TRP A 543 -36.39 4.50 -34.94
C TRP A 543 -37.05 4.19 -36.29
N GLY A 544 -36.44 3.28 -37.05
CA GLY A 544 -37.00 2.73 -38.28
C GLY A 544 -37.43 3.78 -39.32
N GLY A 545 -38.49 3.48 -40.06
CA GLY A 545 -39.02 4.33 -41.11
C GLY A 545 -39.43 5.72 -40.62
N ILE A 546 -40.04 5.81 -39.44
CA ILE A 546 -40.45 7.10 -38.85
C ILE A 546 -39.25 8.03 -38.65
N ARG A 547 -38.16 7.52 -38.05
CA ARG A 547 -36.92 8.29 -37.87
C ARG A 547 -36.31 8.69 -39.21
N SER A 548 -36.26 7.78 -40.18
CA SER A 548 -35.71 8.06 -41.51
C SER A 548 -36.48 9.17 -42.21
N THR A 549 -37.81 9.13 -42.19
CA THR A 549 -38.67 10.19 -42.76
C THR A 549 -38.50 11.51 -42.03
N TRP A 550 -38.48 11.51 -40.69
CA TRP A 550 -38.21 12.73 -39.93
C TRP A 550 -36.85 13.34 -40.25
N GLY A 551 -35.83 12.49 -40.40
CA GLY A 551 -34.48 12.90 -40.80
C GLY A 551 -34.43 13.54 -42.18
N ALA A 552 -35.12 12.95 -43.16
CA ALA A 552 -35.25 13.50 -44.52
C ALA A 552 -36.00 14.84 -44.55
N LEU A 553 -36.87 15.08 -43.58
CA LEU A 553 -37.63 16.32 -43.43
C LEU A 553 -36.90 17.39 -42.59
N GLY A 554 -35.62 17.20 -42.29
CA GLY A 554 -34.79 18.19 -41.60
C GLY A 554 -34.69 18.04 -40.08
N ASN A 555 -35.09 16.90 -39.52
CA ASN A 555 -35.07 16.60 -38.08
C ASN A 555 -35.76 17.73 -37.26
N GLU A 556 -35.16 18.14 -36.14
CA GLU A 556 -35.69 19.16 -35.23
C GLU A 556 -35.72 20.58 -35.84
N LYS A 557 -34.96 20.80 -36.92
CA LYS A 557 -34.97 22.06 -37.68
C LYS A 557 -36.07 22.11 -38.73
N GLY A 558 -36.62 20.94 -39.07
CA GLY A 558 -37.70 20.80 -40.03
C GLY A 558 -39.06 21.24 -39.50
N LYS A 559 -40.05 21.25 -40.39
CA LYS A 559 -41.45 21.66 -40.09
C LYS A 559 -42.09 20.86 -38.95
N LEU A 560 -41.64 19.64 -38.71
CA LEU A 560 -42.15 18.78 -37.64
C LEU A 560 -41.62 19.15 -36.24
N GLY A 561 -40.43 19.74 -36.13
CA GLY A 561 -39.78 19.97 -34.83
C GLY A 561 -39.44 18.67 -34.09
N TYR A 562 -39.39 18.72 -32.75
CA TYR A 562 -39.10 17.55 -31.91
C TYR A 562 -40.27 16.57 -31.80
N PRO A 563 -40.00 15.28 -31.59
CA PRO A 563 -41.01 14.31 -31.18
C PRO A 563 -41.66 14.70 -29.83
N VAL A 564 -42.98 14.60 -29.72
CA VAL A 564 -43.72 14.92 -28.48
C VAL A 564 -44.16 13.67 -27.70
N GLY A 565 -44.19 12.51 -28.37
CA GLY A 565 -44.51 11.21 -27.79
C GLY A 565 -43.63 10.10 -28.35
N ASN A 566 -43.68 8.92 -27.73
CA ASN A 566 -43.07 7.72 -28.30
C ASN A 566 -43.94 7.17 -29.44
N GLU A 567 -43.37 6.31 -30.28
CA GLU A 567 -44.10 5.61 -31.33
C GLU A 567 -45.21 4.73 -30.72
N ILE A 568 -46.43 4.85 -31.26
CA ILE A 568 -47.59 4.05 -30.89
C ILE A 568 -47.90 3.13 -32.07
N CYS A 569 -47.87 1.83 -31.83
CA CYS A 569 -48.15 0.78 -32.80
C CYS A 569 -49.46 0.06 -32.47
N GLY A 570 -49.96 -0.73 -33.43
CA GLY A 570 -51.25 -1.42 -33.32
C GLY A 570 -52.38 -0.71 -34.06
N LEU A 571 -52.05 0.22 -34.96
CA LEU A 571 -53.01 0.77 -35.90
C LEU A 571 -53.42 -0.29 -36.93
N VAL A 572 -54.49 0.00 -37.69
CA VAL A 572 -55.03 -0.88 -38.72
C VAL A 572 -53.93 -1.40 -39.67
N ASN A 573 -54.00 -2.68 -40.05
CA ASN A 573 -53.00 -3.33 -40.92
C ASN A 573 -51.55 -3.25 -40.38
N GLY A 574 -51.37 -3.20 -39.05
CA GLY A 574 -50.07 -3.23 -38.39
C GLY A 574 -49.29 -1.91 -38.43
N GLY A 575 -49.98 -0.79 -38.63
CA GLY A 575 -49.33 0.52 -38.67
C GLY A 575 -48.93 1.05 -37.29
N CYS A 576 -48.09 2.08 -37.34
CA CYS A 576 -47.65 2.85 -36.20
C CYS A 576 -47.68 4.35 -36.52
N TYR A 577 -47.69 5.19 -35.49
CA TYR A 577 -47.52 6.62 -35.66
C TYR A 577 -46.68 7.24 -34.54
N GLN A 578 -46.12 8.40 -34.82
CA GLN A 578 -45.44 9.21 -33.82
C GLN A 578 -45.76 10.69 -34.00
N GLY A 579 -46.16 11.32 -32.90
CA GLY A 579 -46.42 12.75 -32.84
C GLY A 579 -45.15 13.58 -32.73
N PHE A 580 -45.13 14.71 -33.43
CA PHE A 580 -44.10 15.74 -33.40
C PHE A 580 -44.77 17.10 -33.14
N GLN A 581 -44.00 18.11 -32.74
CA GLN A 581 -44.53 19.45 -32.42
C GLN A 581 -45.39 20.03 -33.55
N GLY A 582 -44.98 19.84 -34.80
CA GLY A 582 -45.65 20.37 -35.99
C GLY A 582 -46.53 19.37 -36.75
N GLY A 583 -46.67 18.12 -36.30
CA GLY A 583 -47.42 17.12 -37.07
C GLY A 583 -47.28 15.69 -36.58
N THR A 584 -47.51 14.73 -37.48
CA THR A 584 -47.43 13.30 -37.15
C THR A 584 -46.87 12.52 -38.32
N ILE A 585 -45.97 11.60 -38.05
CA ILE A 585 -45.51 10.62 -39.04
C ILE A 585 -46.25 9.31 -38.79
N HIS A 586 -46.88 8.77 -39.83
CA HIS A 586 -47.52 7.46 -39.82
C HIS A 586 -46.68 6.51 -40.66
N TRP A 587 -46.52 5.28 -40.18
CA TRP A 587 -45.86 4.20 -40.89
C TRP A 587 -46.82 3.02 -41.03
N SER A 588 -46.83 2.39 -42.20
CA SER A 588 -47.47 1.09 -42.40
C SER A 588 -46.59 0.17 -43.24
N PRO A 589 -46.73 -1.16 -43.13
CA PRO A 589 -46.01 -2.10 -43.99
C PRO A 589 -46.23 -1.84 -45.48
N GLY A 590 -47.42 -1.36 -45.86
CA GLY A 590 -47.81 -1.18 -47.25
C GLY A 590 -47.47 0.17 -47.87
N THR A 591 -47.16 1.21 -47.08
CA THR A 591 -46.87 2.55 -47.63
C THR A 591 -45.54 3.13 -47.16
N GLY A 592 -44.89 2.57 -46.14
CA GLY A 592 -43.75 3.21 -45.51
C GLY A 592 -44.18 4.37 -44.60
N ALA A 593 -43.21 5.23 -44.25
CA ALA A 593 -43.42 6.33 -43.30
C ALA A 593 -43.62 7.67 -43.98
N HIS A 594 -44.73 8.34 -43.69
CA HIS A 594 -45.09 9.62 -44.29
C HIS A 594 -45.60 10.61 -43.25
N ALA A 595 -45.14 11.85 -43.35
CA ALA A 595 -45.51 12.93 -42.47
C ALA A 595 -46.80 13.62 -42.93
N THR A 596 -47.63 14.00 -41.96
CA THR A 596 -48.87 14.75 -42.16
C THR A 596 -48.89 15.91 -41.17
N TRP A 597 -49.33 17.09 -41.60
CA TRP A 597 -49.45 18.28 -40.74
C TRP A 597 -50.54 19.24 -41.25
N GLY A 598 -50.81 20.28 -40.46
CA GLY A 598 -51.67 21.39 -40.85
C GLY A 598 -53.07 20.98 -41.34
N GLY A 599 -53.59 21.74 -42.33
CA GLY A 599 -54.92 21.54 -42.89
C GLY A 599 -55.13 20.17 -43.53
N ILE A 600 -54.10 19.62 -44.20
CA ILE A 600 -54.18 18.28 -44.82
C ILE A 600 -54.40 17.21 -43.75
N ARG A 601 -53.64 17.23 -42.64
CA ARG A 601 -53.83 16.30 -41.53
C ARG A 601 -55.19 16.47 -40.86
N ALA A 602 -55.67 17.71 -40.71
CA ALA A 602 -56.99 17.98 -40.14
C ALA A 602 -58.11 17.38 -41.01
N ALA A 603 -58.04 17.57 -42.33
CA ALA A 603 -58.98 16.98 -43.28
C ALA A 603 -58.94 15.45 -43.27
N TRP A 604 -57.75 14.85 -43.23
CA TRP A 604 -57.60 13.40 -43.11
C TRP A 604 -58.17 12.86 -41.77
N GLY A 605 -57.94 13.59 -40.67
CA GLY A 605 -58.50 13.25 -39.36
C GLY A 605 -60.03 13.30 -39.32
N ALA A 606 -60.63 14.30 -39.97
CA ALA A 606 -62.09 14.38 -40.11
C ALA A 606 -62.69 13.21 -40.91
N LEU A 607 -61.88 12.54 -41.73
CA LEU A 607 -62.26 11.35 -42.48
C LEU A 607 -61.96 10.03 -41.74
N GLY A 608 -61.51 10.08 -40.49
CA GLY A 608 -61.23 8.89 -39.67
C GLY A 608 -59.79 8.37 -39.78
N TYR A 609 -58.84 9.20 -40.22
CA TYR A 609 -57.43 8.83 -40.39
C TYR A 609 -57.25 7.53 -41.21
N GLU A 610 -56.40 6.60 -40.76
CA GLU A 610 -56.13 5.34 -41.43
C GLU A 610 -57.32 4.37 -41.46
N ASN A 611 -58.30 4.54 -40.56
CA ASN A 611 -59.55 3.78 -40.56
C ASN A 611 -60.55 4.34 -41.58
N GLY A 612 -60.29 5.56 -42.07
CA GLY A 612 -61.09 6.24 -43.05
C GLY A 612 -60.92 5.71 -44.47
N ARG A 613 -61.80 6.18 -45.36
CA ARG A 613 -61.82 5.80 -46.79
C ARG A 613 -60.52 6.09 -47.55
N LEU A 614 -59.68 7.01 -47.06
CA LEU A 614 -58.39 7.33 -47.69
C LEU A 614 -57.27 6.36 -47.29
N GLY A 615 -57.37 5.70 -46.13
CA GLY A 615 -56.30 4.86 -45.58
C GLY A 615 -55.02 5.64 -45.29
N TYR A 616 -53.87 4.94 -45.27
CA TYR A 616 -52.57 5.54 -44.99
C TYR A 616 -52.08 6.49 -46.09
N PRO A 617 -51.30 7.53 -45.73
CA PRO A 617 -50.59 8.34 -46.71
C PRO A 617 -49.56 7.49 -47.49
N THR A 618 -49.36 7.84 -48.76
CA THR A 618 -48.43 7.17 -49.69
C THR A 618 -47.24 8.03 -50.07
N ILE A 619 -47.31 9.34 -49.79
CA ILE A 619 -46.24 10.31 -50.02
C ILE A 619 -46.30 11.41 -48.95
N ASN A 620 -45.18 12.09 -48.71
CA ASN A 620 -45.17 13.33 -47.93
C ASN A 620 -45.90 14.45 -48.69
N GLU A 621 -46.33 15.49 -47.99
CA GLU A 621 -46.95 16.67 -48.61
C GLU A 621 -46.00 17.31 -49.64
N ILE A 622 -46.52 17.54 -50.86
CA ILE A 622 -45.84 18.24 -51.95
C ILE A 622 -46.49 19.61 -52.10
N CYS A 623 -45.69 20.66 -51.97
CA CYS A 623 -46.10 22.05 -52.11
C CYS A 623 -45.51 22.69 -53.37
N GLY A 624 -46.04 23.86 -53.74
CA GLY A 624 -45.68 24.56 -54.96
C GLY A 624 -46.71 24.43 -56.08
N LEU A 625 -47.92 23.96 -55.73
CA LEU A 625 -49.06 23.97 -56.64
C LEU A 625 -49.56 25.41 -56.88
N VAL A 626 -50.51 25.55 -57.81
CA VAL A 626 -51.15 26.83 -58.17
C VAL A 626 -51.53 27.63 -56.92
N ASN A 627 -51.17 28.92 -56.90
CA ASN A 627 -51.44 29.85 -55.79
C ASN A 627 -50.90 29.39 -54.42
N GLY A 628 -49.79 28.66 -54.40
CA GLY A 628 -49.12 28.23 -53.16
C GLY A 628 -49.79 27.05 -52.48
N GLY A 629 -50.59 26.27 -53.21
CA GLY A 629 -51.21 25.07 -52.68
C GLY A 629 -50.23 23.92 -52.49
N CYS A 630 -50.73 22.89 -51.81
CA CYS A 630 -50.04 21.65 -51.54
C CYS A 630 -50.99 20.48 -51.71
N TYR A 631 -50.46 19.27 -51.93
CA TYR A 631 -51.26 18.06 -51.89
C TYR A 631 -50.53 16.92 -51.20
N GLN A 632 -51.31 15.91 -50.79
CA GLN A 632 -50.78 14.67 -50.27
C GLN A 632 -51.58 13.48 -50.81
N GLY A 633 -50.85 12.44 -51.23
CA GLY A 633 -51.42 11.17 -51.66
C GLY A 633 -51.69 10.22 -50.50
N PHE A 634 -52.80 9.50 -50.62
CA PHE A 634 -53.25 8.44 -49.72
C PHE A 634 -53.64 7.21 -50.54
N LYS A 635 -53.72 6.03 -49.91
CA LYS A 635 -54.11 4.79 -50.63
C LYS A 635 -55.42 4.93 -51.40
N GLY A 636 -56.39 5.62 -50.84
CA GLY A 636 -57.74 5.79 -51.39
C GLY A 636 -58.00 7.12 -52.11
N GLY A 637 -57.01 7.99 -52.27
CA GLY A 637 -57.20 9.28 -52.96
C GLY A 637 -56.14 10.33 -52.64
N THR A 638 -56.48 11.60 -52.81
CA THR A 638 -55.58 12.73 -52.47
C THR A 638 -56.30 13.75 -51.60
N ILE A 639 -55.55 14.53 -50.84
CA ILE A 639 -56.04 15.74 -50.18
C ILE A 639 -55.25 16.92 -50.75
N HIS A 640 -55.96 17.94 -51.24
CA HIS A 640 -55.36 19.18 -51.73
C HIS A 640 -55.70 20.32 -50.78
N TYR A 641 -54.70 21.14 -50.48
CA TYR A 641 -54.81 22.36 -49.69
C TYR A 641 -54.48 23.57 -50.56
N ALA A 642 -55.26 24.64 -50.42
CA ALA A 642 -54.94 25.93 -51.00
C ALA A 642 -55.21 27.07 -50.00
N PRO A 643 -54.33 28.11 -49.96
CA PRO A 643 -54.56 29.30 -49.15
C PRO A 643 -55.94 29.93 -49.46
N GLY A 644 -56.69 30.27 -48.41
CA GLY A 644 -58.04 30.86 -48.53
C GLY A 644 -59.17 29.90 -48.91
N ILE A 645 -58.85 28.65 -49.26
CA ILE A 645 -59.85 27.61 -49.60
C ILE A 645 -59.94 26.55 -48.49
N GLY A 646 -58.80 26.10 -47.97
CA GLY A 646 -58.73 24.99 -47.01
C GLY A 646 -58.25 23.70 -47.67
N ALA A 647 -58.42 22.57 -46.96
CA ALA A 647 -57.97 21.26 -47.40
C ALA A 647 -59.15 20.31 -47.62
N PHE A 648 -59.24 19.71 -48.80
CA PHE A 648 -60.34 18.81 -49.16
C PHE A 648 -59.83 17.54 -49.85
N ALA A 649 -60.47 16.42 -49.50
CA ALA A 649 -60.18 15.12 -50.08
C ALA A 649 -60.93 14.90 -51.39
N THR A 650 -60.26 14.29 -52.34
CA THR A 650 -60.81 13.88 -53.63
C THR A 650 -60.41 12.41 -53.85
N SER A 651 -61.36 11.56 -54.24
CA SER A 651 -61.17 10.12 -54.39
C SER A 651 -61.97 9.52 -55.56
N GLY A 652 -61.61 8.31 -55.97
CA GLY A 652 -62.38 7.50 -56.91
C GLY A 652 -62.66 8.18 -58.26
N PRO A 653 -63.85 7.96 -58.86
CA PRO A 653 -64.20 8.50 -60.19
C PRO A 653 -64.22 10.04 -60.27
N ILE A 654 -64.51 10.73 -59.15
CA ILE A 654 -64.48 12.20 -59.09
C ILE A 654 -63.04 12.69 -59.26
N GLN A 655 -62.10 12.10 -58.52
CA GLN A 655 -60.68 12.41 -58.65
C GLN A 655 -60.16 12.06 -60.04
N ALA A 656 -60.54 10.92 -60.61
CA ALA A 656 -60.13 10.53 -61.96
C ALA A 656 -60.58 11.55 -63.03
N ALA A 657 -61.81 12.05 -62.94
CA ALA A 657 -62.28 13.09 -63.85
C ALA A 657 -61.59 14.44 -63.62
N TRP A 658 -61.37 14.83 -62.36
CA TRP A 658 -60.63 16.06 -62.06
C TRP A 658 -59.18 16.00 -62.55
N SER A 659 -58.52 14.86 -62.38
CA SER A 659 -57.20 14.55 -62.91
C SER A 659 -57.13 14.72 -64.43
N ALA A 660 -58.09 14.14 -65.16
CA ALA A 660 -58.16 14.23 -66.62
C ALA A 660 -58.35 15.66 -67.12
N LEU A 661 -58.87 16.56 -66.27
CA LEU A 661 -59.05 17.98 -66.55
C LEU A 661 -57.85 18.84 -66.13
N GLY A 662 -56.76 18.24 -65.68
CA GLY A 662 -55.53 18.95 -65.30
C GLY A 662 -55.47 19.37 -63.83
N TYR A 663 -56.24 18.72 -62.94
CA TYR A 663 -56.27 19.01 -61.51
C TYR A 663 -56.49 20.51 -61.22
N GLU A 664 -55.74 21.10 -60.30
CA GLU A 664 -55.84 22.52 -59.91
C GLU A 664 -55.36 23.50 -61.00
N HIS A 665 -54.59 23.03 -61.99
CA HIS A 665 -54.24 23.81 -63.17
C HIS A 665 -55.40 23.87 -64.19
N GLY A 666 -56.36 22.97 -64.07
CA GLY A 666 -57.52 22.87 -64.94
C GLY A 666 -58.58 23.94 -64.70
N LYS A 667 -59.58 23.99 -65.59
CA LYS A 667 -60.71 24.94 -65.52
C LYS A 667 -61.53 24.83 -64.22
N LEU A 668 -61.47 23.70 -63.52
CA LEU A 668 -62.19 23.52 -62.25
C LEU A 668 -61.46 24.15 -61.06
N GLY A 669 -60.12 24.30 -61.10
CA GLY A 669 -59.32 24.74 -59.95
C GLY A 669 -59.36 23.75 -58.79
N TYR A 670 -59.14 24.23 -57.57
CA TYR A 670 -59.15 23.42 -56.35
C TYR A 670 -60.56 22.95 -55.95
N PRO A 671 -60.67 21.80 -55.27
CA PRO A 671 -61.89 21.45 -54.55
C PRO A 671 -62.19 22.48 -53.45
N VAL A 672 -63.46 22.85 -53.29
CA VAL A 672 -63.94 23.82 -52.28
C VAL A 672 -64.90 23.19 -51.27
N SER A 673 -65.07 21.86 -51.33
CA SER A 673 -65.94 21.09 -50.44
C SER A 673 -65.44 19.66 -50.33
N SER A 674 -65.84 18.96 -49.27
CA SER A 674 -65.70 17.51 -49.18
C SER A 674 -66.70 16.83 -50.12
N GLU A 675 -66.36 15.65 -50.63
CA GLU A 675 -67.31 14.83 -51.39
C GLU A 675 -68.55 14.50 -50.55
N THR A 676 -69.73 14.79 -51.08
CA THR A 676 -71.01 14.42 -50.48
C THR A 676 -71.54 13.19 -51.20
N CYS A 677 -71.58 12.06 -50.50
CA CYS A 677 -72.03 10.77 -51.02
C CYS A 677 -73.35 10.34 -50.36
N GLY A 678 -74.09 9.45 -51.03
CA GLY A 678 -75.46 9.06 -50.61
C GLY A 678 -76.56 9.86 -51.31
N LEU A 679 -76.23 10.52 -52.42
CA LEU A 679 -77.20 11.16 -53.29
C LEU A 679 -78.01 10.11 -54.07
N ALA A 680 -79.07 10.54 -54.75
CA ALA A 680 -79.90 9.66 -55.58
C ALA A 680 -79.05 8.75 -56.49
N ASN A 681 -79.47 7.48 -56.64
CA ASN A 681 -78.74 6.42 -57.35
C ASN A 681 -77.35 6.10 -56.78
N GLY A 682 -77.13 6.33 -55.48
CA GLY A 682 -75.83 6.10 -54.84
C GLY A 682 -74.75 7.09 -55.29
N GLY A 683 -75.15 8.27 -55.75
CA GLY A 683 -74.25 9.27 -56.28
C GLY A 683 -73.39 9.95 -55.23
N CYS A 684 -72.21 10.41 -55.66
CA CYS A 684 -71.34 11.33 -54.96
C CYS A 684 -71.16 12.62 -55.78
N MET A 685 -70.98 13.75 -55.11
CA MET A 685 -70.73 15.03 -55.76
C MET A 685 -69.71 15.86 -54.97
N GLN A 686 -68.92 16.66 -55.67
CA GLN A 686 -67.97 17.59 -55.08
C GLN A 686 -67.92 18.90 -55.85
N ASN A 687 -67.92 20.01 -55.11
CA ASN A 687 -67.74 21.34 -55.66
C ASN A 687 -66.26 21.72 -55.75
N PHE A 688 -65.95 22.38 -56.85
CA PHE A 688 -64.66 22.98 -57.19
C PHE A 688 -64.85 24.49 -57.40
N GLN A 689 -63.74 25.25 -57.44
CA GLN A 689 -63.80 26.71 -57.65
C GLN A 689 -64.61 27.06 -58.92
N GLY A 690 -64.29 26.41 -60.03
CA GLY A 690 -64.86 26.65 -61.35
C GLY A 690 -65.98 25.67 -61.77
N GLY A 691 -66.57 24.90 -60.86
CA GLY A 691 -67.60 23.93 -61.24
C GLY A 691 -67.89 22.85 -60.21
N THR A 692 -68.50 21.75 -60.67
CA THR A 692 -68.90 20.61 -59.86
C THR A 692 -68.66 19.33 -60.64
N ILE A 693 -68.19 18.28 -59.97
CA ILE A 693 -68.14 16.92 -60.51
C ILE A 693 -69.09 16.05 -59.71
N SER A 694 -69.93 15.28 -60.40
CA SER A 694 -70.80 14.27 -59.80
C SER A 694 -70.59 12.92 -60.46
N HIS A 695 -70.74 11.84 -59.70
CA HIS A 695 -70.62 10.48 -60.19
C HIS A 695 -71.63 9.57 -59.51
N SER A 696 -72.32 8.72 -60.29
CA SER A 696 -73.05 7.56 -59.77
C SER A 696 -72.82 6.36 -60.68
N ALA A 697 -72.92 5.14 -60.15
CA ALA A 697 -72.74 3.94 -60.97
C ALA A 697 -73.74 3.86 -62.14
N ALA A 698 -74.95 4.41 -61.97
CA ALA A 698 -76.00 4.40 -62.98
C ALA A 698 -75.82 5.47 -64.09
N LEU A 699 -75.22 6.62 -63.76
CA LEU A 699 -75.17 7.80 -64.66
C LEU A 699 -73.76 8.15 -65.12
N GLY A 700 -72.73 7.46 -64.63
CA GLY A 700 -71.33 7.78 -64.89
C GLY A 700 -70.89 9.11 -64.25
N THR A 701 -69.72 9.61 -64.67
CA THR A 701 -69.17 10.87 -64.18
C THR A 701 -69.64 12.04 -65.05
N LYS A 702 -70.23 13.06 -64.44
CA LYS A 702 -70.65 14.31 -65.07
C LYS A 702 -69.89 15.49 -64.49
N VAL A 703 -69.31 16.30 -65.37
CA VAL A 703 -68.64 17.56 -65.03
C VAL A 703 -69.51 18.74 -65.46
N SER A 704 -69.64 19.76 -64.61
CA SER A 704 -70.36 20.99 -64.92
C SER A 704 -69.49 22.19 -64.53
N PHE A 705 -69.26 23.10 -65.48
CA PHE A 705 -68.48 24.31 -65.26
C PHE A 705 -69.40 25.47 -64.85
N LYS A 706 -68.87 26.39 -64.05
CA LYS A 706 -69.53 27.67 -63.72
C LYS A 706 -69.42 28.68 -64.86
#